data_AF-A0AAJ2K9M8-F1
#
_entry.id   AF-A0AAJ2K9M8-F1
#
_cell.length_a   1.000
_cell.length_b   1.000
_cell.length_c   1.000
_cell.angle_alpha   90.00
_cell.angle_beta   90.00
_cell.angle_gamma   90.00
#
_symmetry.space_group_name_H-M   'P 1'
#
loop_
_entity.id
_entity.type
_entity.pdbx_description
1 polymer ?
#
loop_
_entity_poly.entity_id
_entity_poly.type
_entity_poly.pdbx_seq_one_letter_code
_entity_poly.pdbx_strand_id
1 'polypeptide(L)'
;MNSIVHSNTPILAIIDPRALAVRNVQFCRSVAGQLLDARVTHQRFDWSGRPVVGRDPRLFSRSEIEAGIPANLVVRFSLSGAVLLNESVDSGWRMNLIGDAGQLLESRDGRGTLRCIEYDHSLRPLSVTEQGHVVECLGYGAADVAEHNQCNQLIRHDDTAGSCLLADYGLSGGVLSEKRYFLQSPDSPDWPLAEPDRDALLEPVGLQTRWAFNAQGEVLVQTDANDNFHRFSHDLAGQLHAVELTLANTEQPQTLVSAIRYDAFSQVEQETAGNGVVSHYSYDQQDGRLTQLSAVSADGSVLQRLNYSYDPVGNVLLINDTSQPDQYCDNQLVEPISRYCYDTLYQLIEATGREVRNGASHGPALPGLQPVSTLNPCQVSNYKQRYSYDAAGNLLQMRHEGAHNFTRIMHVAPDSNRSLPDDDGDVDFATRFDANGNLLQLVRGQAMGWDVRNQLQHITTVQRKDGPNDDERYVYDGQGLRCRKISTAQASDRTLTNEVRYLPGLEIRTTADGEILHVVTVQAGRNSVRVLHWEAGKPDGIANNQVRYSLGDHLGSSTLELDQQGGLISQESYYPFGSTAWWAARSAVEAKYKTVRYSGKERDASGLYYYGFRYYAPWLQRWINPDPAGDVDGLNFYAMVRNNPTAYTDPYGLTGEYRGRRDSVERDVLFDTGILARGRSEISKLPKTEPDHLNRAFKLAYSAWSESSKTLAAPAIAQLPELLMSYVLGDGAKERRGELAETYSTTACMLKDYNEGGGHYNQIAIMKNYSGTDAFIDLEDQHKRIFMVEDLLNVHVAGTSITLGHEVSHTVLNNKILDFGYLTAGLRDEKATAISEDSYIQHLEGGLNSAMEYSYGRKNAHMFRSVERMIGKNVLSTERALRLFEVKSMQDMKIERLSDPAVRTNLLMNNADSLAMLSIMLAESTVKSSLRRWGKLF
;
A
#
# COMPACT_ATOMS: atom_id res chain seq x y z
N MET A 1 20.20 -23.39 6.80
CA MET A 1 20.28 -23.27 5.33
C MET A 1 21.68 -23.67 4.88
N ASN A 2 21.83 -24.44 3.79
CA ASN A 2 23.15 -24.75 3.24
C ASN A 2 23.57 -23.59 2.32
N SER A 3 24.44 -22.70 2.79
CA SER A 3 24.92 -21.51 2.03
C SER A 3 25.47 -21.86 0.64
N ILE A 4 25.85 -23.13 0.43
CA ILE A 4 26.30 -23.67 -0.84
C ILE A 4 25.24 -23.56 -1.96
N VAL A 5 23.94 -23.67 -1.65
CA VAL A 5 22.86 -23.57 -2.66
C VAL A 5 22.90 -22.20 -3.35
N HIS A 6 23.01 -21.11 -2.57
CA HIS A 6 23.01 -19.72 -3.04
C HIS A 6 24.37 -19.24 -3.56
N SER A 7 25.38 -20.12 -3.62
CA SER A 7 26.67 -19.75 -4.20
C SER A 7 26.56 -19.50 -5.70
N ASN A 8 27.13 -18.38 -6.15
CA ASN A 8 27.19 -17.96 -7.56
C ASN A 8 25.82 -17.76 -8.23
N THR A 9 24.83 -17.22 -7.50
CA THR A 9 23.52 -16.87 -8.07
C THR A 9 23.25 -15.35 -8.05
N PRO A 10 24.09 -14.52 -8.73
CA PRO A 10 23.82 -13.09 -8.84
C PRO A 10 22.63 -12.82 -9.77
N ILE A 11 22.09 -11.62 -9.69
CA ILE A 11 21.18 -11.08 -10.71
C ILE A 11 22.01 -10.24 -11.68
N LEU A 12 21.90 -10.49 -12.98
CA LEU A 12 22.67 -9.79 -14.01
C LEU A 12 21.75 -9.03 -14.96
N ALA A 13 22.04 -7.76 -15.21
CA ALA A 13 21.39 -6.98 -16.27
C ALA A 13 22.31 -6.92 -17.50
N ILE A 14 21.80 -7.33 -18.66
CA ILE A 14 22.48 -7.20 -19.95
C ILE A 14 21.92 -5.96 -20.63
N ILE A 15 22.79 -5.01 -20.95
CA ILE A 15 22.44 -3.74 -21.57
C ILE A 15 22.82 -3.70 -23.05
N ASP A 16 22.05 -2.97 -23.85
CA ASP A 16 22.40 -2.63 -25.23
C ASP A 16 23.30 -1.37 -25.28
N PRO A 17 23.78 -0.93 -26.47
CA PRO A 17 24.59 0.29 -26.61
C PRO A 17 23.90 1.60 -26.17
N ARG A 18 22.60 1.59 -25.93
CA ARG A 18 21.82 2.73 -25.42
C ARG A 18 21.69 2.70 -23.89
N ALA A 19 22.35 1.73 -23.24
CA ALA A 19 22.25 1.43 -21.80
C ALA A 19 20.87 0.93 -21.36
N LEU A 20 20.05 0.40 -22.28
CA LEU A 20 18.76 -0.19 -21.95
C LEU A 20 18.93 -1.66 -21.58
N ALA A 21 18.35 -2.09 -20.46
CA ALA A 21 18.41 -3.48 -19.99
C ALA A 21 17.54 -4.39 -20.87
N VAL A 22 18.15 -5.03 -21.86
CA VAL A 22 17.47 -5.93 -22.81
C VAL A 22 17.28 -7.34 -22.26
N ARG A 23 18.08 -7.75 -21.26
CA ARG A 23 17.87 -9.01 -20.54
C ARG A 23 18.14 -8.85 -19.06
N ASN A 24 17.35 -9.51 -18.25
CA ASN A 24 17.63 -9.75 -16.84
C ASN A 24 17.84 -11.25 -16.64
N VAL A 25 18.98 -11.64 -16.08
CA VAL A 25 19.38 -13.04 -15.89
C VAL A 25 19.44 -13.33 -14.40
N GLN A 26 18.63 -14.27 -13.96
CA GLN A 26 18.69 -14.84 -12.61
C GLN A 26 19.10 -16.30 -12.70
N PHE A 27 19.80 -16.82 -11.69
CA PHE A 27 20.22 -18.21 -11.68
C PHE A 27 19.44 -18.99 -10.64
N CYS A 28 18.74 -20.03 -11.08
CA CYS A 28 17.90 -20.89 -10.26
C CYS A 28 18.63 -22.20 -9.91
N ARG A 29 18.55 -22.57 -8.63
CA ARG A 29 19.03 -23.82 -8.06
C ARG A 29 18.21 -24.13 -6.81
N SER A 30 17.82 -25.38 -6.61
CA SER A 30 17.08 -25.81 -5.40
C SER A 30 17.90 -26.75 -4.50
N VAL A 31 18.92 -27.41 -5.04
CA VAL A 31 19.77 -28.36 -4.29
C VAL A 31 21.25 -28.06 -4.50
N ALA A 32 22.07 -28.19 -3.44
CA ALA A 32 23.51 -27.96 -3.53
C ALA A 32 24.17 -28.91 -4.54
N GLY A 33 25.02 -28.38 -5.41
CA GLY A 33 25.70 -29.16 -6.47
C GLY A 33 24.90 -29.33 -7.78
N GLN A 34 23.63 -28.94 -7.82
CA GLN A 34 22.86 -28.86 -9.07
C GLN A 34 23.45 -27.77 -9.99
N LEU A 35 23.48 -28.02 -11.30
CA LEU A 35 23.86 -27.01 -12.29
C LEU A 35 22.92 -25.80 -12.22
N LEU A 36 23.48 -24.60 -12.40
CA LEU A 36 22.68 -23.37 -12.40
C LEU A 36 21.80 -23.33 -13.66
N ASP A 37 20.52 -23.10 -13.46
CA ASP A 37 19.56 -22.87 -14.54
C ASP A 37 19.35 -21.37 -14.73
N ALA A 38 19.70 -20.83 -15.91
CA ALA A 38 19.61 -19.41 -16.19
C ALA A 38 18.18 -19.02 -16.60
N ARG A 39 17.53 -18.20 -15.78
CA ARG A 39 16.23 -17.59 -16.03
C ARG A 39 16.43 -16.23 -16.71
N VAL A 40 16.19 -16.16 -18.01
CA VAL A 40 16.43 -14.96 -18.82
C VAL A 40 15.12 -14.27 -19.17
N THR A 41 14.79 -13.21 -18.45
CA THR A 41 13.71 -12.28 -18.86
C THR A 41 14.25 -11.39 -19.97
N HIS A 42 13.51 -11.21 -21.05
CA HIS A 42 13.93 -10.46 -22.23
C HIS A 42 13.01 -9.29 -22.52
N GLN A 43 13.59 -8.13 -22.83
CA GLN A 43 12.88 -6.91 -23.20
C GLN A 43 13.40 -6.35 -24.53
N ARG A 44 12.49 -5.85 -25.36
CA ARG A 44 12.81 -5.11 -26.58
C ARG A 44 12.30 -3.69 -26.48
N PHE A 45 13.11 -2.75 -26.94
CA PHE A 45 12.79 -1.33 -26.94
C PHE A 45 12.67 -0.80 -28.37
N ASP A 46 11.79 0.18 -28.58
CA ASP A 46 11.73 0.92 -29.84
C ASP A 46 12.90 1.91 -29.98
N TRP A 47 12.92 2.67 -31.08
CA TRP A 47 13.97 3.65 -31.37
C TRP A 47 14.06 4.77 -30.32
N SER A 48 12.95 5.09 -29.65
CA SER A 48 12.86 6.08 -28.58
C SER A 48 13.20 5.51 -27.20
N GLY A 49 13.61 4.24 -27.12
CA GLY A 49 13.99 3.59 -25.86
C GLY A 49 12.80 3.15 -25.00
N ARG A 50 11.60 3.06 -25.56
CA ARG A 50 10.40 2.62 -24.82
C ARG A 50 10.24 1.10 -24.93
N PRO A 51 9.91 0.38 -23.84
CA PRO A 51 9.73 -1.07 -23.87
C PRO A 51 8.48 -1.42 -24.69
N VAL A 52 8.66 -2.18 -25.76
CA VAL A 52 7.59 -2.57 -26.69
C VAL A 52 7.31 -4.06 -26.70
N VAL A 53 8.20 -4.88 -26.15
CA VAL A 53 8.01 -6.34 -25.99
C VAL A 53 8.67 -6.78 -24.68
N GLY A 54 7.96 -7.58 -23.88
CA GLY A 54 8.48 -8.28 -22.71
C GLY A 54 8.24 -9.79 -22.81
N ARG A 55 9.25 -10.59 -22.47
CA ARG A 55 9.15 -12.05 -22.36
C ARG A 55 9.72 -12.54 -21.04
N ASP A 56 8.98 -13.41 -20.37
CA ASP A 56 9.46 -14.17 -19.22
C ASP A 56 10.47 -15.24 -19.67
N PRO A 57 11.21 -15.86 -18.74
CA PRO A 57 12.21 -16.88 -19.07
C PRO A 57 11.68 -18.11 -19.84
N ARG A 58 10.43 -18.51 -19.61
CA ARG A 58 9.82 -19.68 -20.25
C ARG A 58 9.46 -19.39 -21.70
N LEU A 59 8.74 -18.29 -21.95
CA LEU A 59 8.35 -17.91 -23.31
C LEU A 59 9.56 -17.42 -24.11
N PHE A 60 10.53 -16.77 -23.47
CA PHE A 60 11.77 -16.36 -24.14
C PHE A 60 12.58 -17.57 -24.63
N SER A 61 12.90 -18.51 -23.75
CA SER A 61 13.68 -19.71 -24.13
C SER A 61 13.02 -20.54 -25.22
N ARG A 62 11.68 -20.67 -25.20
CA ARG A 62 10.94 -21.34 -26.27
C ARG A 62 10.94 -20.54 -27.58
N SER A 63 10.83 -19.22 -27.52
CA SER A 63 10.86 -18.38 -28.74
C SER A 63 12.17 -18.44 -29.52
N GLU A 64 13.26 -18.90 -28.89
CA GLU A 64 14.56 -19.11 -29.55
C GLU A 64 14.61 -20.40 -30.39
N ILE A 65 13.73 -21.37 -30.11
CA ILE A 65 13.72 -22.70 -30.74
C ILE A 65 12.43 -23.00 -31.52
N GLU A 66 11.32 -22.36 -31.17
CA GLU A 66 10.00 -22.55 -31.76
C GLU A 66 9.52 -21.24 -32.39
N ALA A 67 9.11 -21.28 -33.67
CA ALA A 67 8.51 -20.14 -34.33
C ALA A 67 7.07 -19.93 -33.82
N GLY A 68 6.64 -18.66 -33.72
CA GLY A 68 5.27 -18.32 -33.35
C GLY A 68 4.97 -18.25 -31.85
N ILE A 69 5.96 -18.43 -30.98
CA ILE A 69 5.80 -18.20 -29.54
C ILE A 69 5.50 -16.71 -29.27
N PRO A 70 4.37 -16.38 -28.61
CA PRO A 70 4.03 -15.00 -28.34
C PRO A 70 4.99 -14.38 -27.31
N ALA A 71 4.92 -13.05 -27.17
CA ALA A 71 5.53 -12.37 -26.05
C ALA A 71 4.51 -12.18 -24.94
N ASN A 72 4.94 -12.20 -23.67
CA ASN A 72 4.03 -11.94 -22.55
C ASN A 72 3.29 -10.62 -22.72
N LEU A 73 4.04 -9.58 -23.12
CA LEU A 73 3.55 -8.23 -23.22
C LEU A 73 4.07 -7.59 -24.52
N VAL A 74 3.18 -6.93 -25.24
CA VAL A 74 3.49 -6.16 -26.45
C VAL A 74 2.80 -4.81 -26.34
N VAL A 75 3.57 -3.72 -26.39
CA VAL A 75 3.05 -2.36 -26.21
C VAL A 75 3.28 -1.53 -27.46
N ARG A 76 2.31 -0.69 -27.80
CA ARG A 76 2.39 0.33 -28.86
C ARG A 76 2.14 1.70 -28.26
N PHE A 77 2.99 2.64 -28.64
CA PHE A 77 2.92 4.01 -28.16
C PHE A 77 2.57 4.97 -29.28
N SER A 78 1.96 6.09 -28.92
CA SER A 78 1.92 7.28 -29.76
C SER A 78 3.34 7.86 -29.94
N LEU A 79 3.49 8.84 -30.83
CA LEU A 79 4.74 9.60 -30.92
C LEU A 79 5.05 10.36 -29.62
N SER A 80 4.03 10.83 -28.90
CA SER A 80 4.16 11.50 -27.60
C SER A 80 4.42 10.56 -26.41
N GLY A 81 4.49 9.24 -26.64
CA GLY A 81 4.82 8.25 -25.61
C GLY A 81 3.64 7.69 -24.81
N ALA A 82 2.40 8.10 -25.13
CA ALA A 82 1.18 7.54 -24.55
C ALA A 82 0.97 6.09 -25.02
N VAL A 83 0.51 5.21 -24.13
CA VAL A 83 0.17 3.82 -24.46
C VAL A 83 -1.13 3.80 -25.26
N LEU A 84 -1.08 3.36 -26.51
CA LEU A 84 -2.26 3.25 -27.38
C LEU A 84 -2.82 1.83 -27.41
N LEU A 85 -1.95 0.83 -27.38
CA LEU A 85 -2.33 -0.58 -27.36
C LEU A 85 -1.39 -1.34 -26.44
N ASN A 86 -1.96 -2.15 -25.57
CA ASN A 86 -1.28 -3.10 -24.72
C ASN A 86 -1.86 -4.48 -25.03
N GLU A 87 -1.04 -5.40 -25.51
CA GLU A 87 -1.43 -6.79 -25.79
C GLU A 87 -0.69 -7.70 -24.80
N SER A 88 -1.45 -8.38 -23.93
CA SER A 88 -0.93 -9.35 -22.98
C SER A 88 -1.50 -10.72 -23.27
N VAL A 89 -0.65 -11.75 -23.20
CA VAL A 89 -1.10 -13.15 -23.28
C VAL A 89 -1.91 -13.56 -22.05
N ASP A 90 -1.68 -12.89 -20.93
CA ASP A 90 -2.40 -13.15 -19.68
C ASP A 90 -3.71 -12.36 -19.65
N SER A 91 -3.66 -11.05 -19.90
CA SER A 91 -4.81 -10.14 -19.71
C SER A 91 -5.53 -9.68 -20.98
N GLY A 92 -5.23 -10.26 -22.14
CA GLY A 92 -5.79 -9.84 -23.42
C GLY A 92 -5.24 -8.51 -23.92
N TRP A 93 -5.83 -7.99 -25.01
CA TRP A 93 -5.47 -6.68 -25.54
C TRP A 93 -6.35 -5.57 -24.96
N ARG A 94 -5.79 -4.36 -24.82
CA ARG A 94 -6.46 -3.13 -24.40
C ARG A 94 -5.99 -1.98 -25.27
N MET A 95 -6.93 -1.25 -25.87
CA MET A 95 -6.67 -0.11 -26.74
C MET A 95 -7.27 1.15 -26.13
N ASN A 96 -6.48 2.22 -26.05
CA ASN A 96 -6.85 3.48 -25.42
C ASN A 96 -6.81 4.62 -26.43
N LEU A 97 -7.87 5.43 -26.47
CA LEU A 97 -7.88 6.73 -27.11
C LEU A 97 -7.66 7.79 -26.04
N ILE A 98 -6.57 8.54 -26.20
CA ILE A 98 -6.14 9.57 -25.28
C ILE A 98 -6.41 10.93 -25.92
N GLY A 99 -7.04 11.84 -25.18
CA GLY A 99 -7.26 13.22 -25.60
C GLY A 99 -6.00 14.08 -25.56
N ASP A 100 -6.08 15.30 -26.07
CA ASP A 100 -4.93 16.19 -26.23
C ASP A 100 -4.24 16.55 -24.91
N ALA A 101 -4.98 16.56 -23.79
CA ALA A 101 -4.46 16.82 -22.46
C ALA A 101 -4.03 15.54 -21.70
N GLY A 102 -4.04 14.38 -22.36
CA GLY A 102 -3.68 13.10 -21.74
C GLY A 102 -4.84 12.35 -21.07
N GLN A 103 -6.07 12.87 -21.17
CA GLN A 103 -7.25 12.28 -20.55
C GLN A 103 -7.75 11.03 -21.28
N LEU A 104 -8.22 10.08 -20.46
CA LEU A 104 -9.03 8.90 -20.79
C LEU A 104 -10.27 9.18 -21.64
N LEU A 105 -10.26 9.17 -22.98
CA LEU A 105 -11.51 9.37 -23.75
C LEU A 105 -12.27 8.06 -23.98
N GLU A 106 -11.58 7.05 -24.51
CA GLU A 106 -12.16 5.75 -24.85
C GLU A 106 -11.20 4.62 -24.53
N SER A 107 -11.71 3.51 -24.02
CA SER A 107 -10.98 2.25 -23.80
C SER A 107 -11.75 1.08 -24.40
N ARG A 108 -11.03 0.22 -25.11
CA ARG A 108 -11.55 -1.06 -25.64
C ARG A 108 -10.69 -2.23 -25.21
N ASP A 109 -11.28 -3.42 -25.08
CA ASP A 109 -10.52 -4.61 -24.70
C ASP A 109 -10.88 -5.88 -25.49
N GLY A 110 -10.14 -6.96 -25.20
CA GLY A 110 -10.28 -8.28 -25.82
C GLY A 110 -11.64 -8.96 -25.64
N ARG A 111 -12.46 -8.55 -24.67
CA ARG A 111 -13.84 -9.02 -24.50
C ARG A 111 -14.84 -8.22 -25.32
N GLY A 112 -14.37 -7.22 -26.09
CA GLY A 112 -15.22 -6.29 -26.80
C GLY A 112 -15.85 -5.24 -25.88
N THR A 113 -15.29 -5.02 -24.69
CA THR A 113 -15.72 -3.94 -23.80
C THR A 113 -15.44 -2.59 -24.44
N LEU A 114 -16.39 -1.66 -24.32
CA LEU A 114 -16.21 -0.25 -24.66
C LEU A 114 -16.52 0.58 -23.41
N ARG A 115 -15.56 1.41 -23.02
CA ARG A 115 -15.71 2.39 -21.93
C ARG A 115 -15.35 3.78 -22.43
N CYS A 116 -16.21 4.74 -22.19
CA CYS A 116 -16.02 6.14 -22.55
C CYS A 116 -16.13 7.02 -21.30
N ILE A 117 -15.36 8.11 -21.23
CA ILE A 117 -15.47 9.10 -20.16
C ILE A 117 -15.74 10.47 -20.79
N GLU A 118 -16.77 11.14 -20.31
CA GLU A 118 -17.04 12.54 -20.63
C GLU A 118 -16.45 13.44 -19.57
N TYR A 119 -15.97 14.62 -19.98
CA TYR A 119 -15.32 15.58 -19.09
C TYR A 119 -15.96 16.95 -19.21
N ASP A 120 -15.89 17.74 -18.15
CA ASP A 120 -16.22 19.16 -18.20
C ASP A 120 -15.08 19.99 -18.82
N HIS A 121 -15.29 21.31 -18.92
CA HIS A 121 -14.29 22.24 -19.44
C HIS A 121 -13.00 22.32 -18.61
N SER A 122 -13.01 21.84 -17.36
CA SER A 122 -11.84 21.76 -16.47
C SER A 122 -11.20 20.36 -16.48
N LEU A 123 -11.59 19.49 -17.42
CA LEU A 123 -11.13 18.11 -17.54
C LEU A 123 -11.43 17.23 -16.32
N ARG A 124 -12.50 17.53 -15.59
CA ARG A 124 -13.01 16.64 -14.54
C ARG A 124 -14.04 15.67 -15.15
N PRO A 125 -14.00 14.37 -14.81
CA PRO A 125 -14.97 13.40 -15.31
C PRO A 125 -16.40 13.78 -14.90
N LEU A 126 -17.35 13.74 -15.84
CA LEU A 126 -18.77 14.00 -15.59
C LEU A 126 -19.59 12.72 -15.63
N SER A 127 -19.31 11.86 -16.60
CA SER A 127 -20.01 10.60 -16.80
C SER A 127 -19.06 9.51 -17.29
N VAL A 128 -19.37 8.27 -16.96
CA VAL A 128 -18.71 7.09 -17.50
C VAL A 128 -19.75 6.22 -18.16
N THR A 129 -19.54 5.89 -19.43
CA THR A 129 -20.40 5.00 -20.20
C THR A 129 -19.70 3.68 -20.44
N GLU A 130 -20.36 2.57 -20.15
CA GLU A 130 -19.87 1.21 -20.41
C GLU A 130 -20.91 0.45 -21.24
N GLN A 131 -20.49 -0.08 -22.39
CA GLN A 131 -21.39 -0.77 -23.34
C GLN A 131 -22.65 0.03 -23.73
N GLY A 132 -22.55 1.36 -23.75
CA GLY A 132 -23.66 2.25 -24.11
C GLY A 132 -24.58 2.65 -22.95
N HIS A 133 -24.35 2.14 -21.72
CA HIS A 133 -25.08 2.55 -20.52
C HIS A 133 -24.23 3.50 -19.66
N VAL A 134 -24.85 4.54 -19.11
CA VAL A 134 -24.18 5.47 -18.19
C VAL A 134 -24.09 4.81 -16.81
N VAL A 135 -22.91 4.33 -16.45
CA VAL A 135 -22.69 3.58 -15.20
C VAL A 135 -22.15 4.45 -14.06
N GLU A 136 -21.62 5.63 -14.38
CA GLU A 136 -21.25 6.62 -13.37
C GLU A 136 -21.67 8.03 -13.78
N CYS A 137 -22.04 8.85 -12.79
CA CYS A 137 -22.19 10.30 -12.91
C CYS A 137 -21.51 10.99 -11.73
N LEU A 138 -20.77 12.08 -12.01
CA LEU A 138 -19.98 12.81 -11.03
C LEU A 138 -20.42 14.27 -10.98
N GLY A 139 -20.72 14.76 -9.78
CA GLY A 139 -21.11 16.14 -9.50
C GLY A 139 -20.09 16.84 -8.61
N TYR A 140 -19.75 18.10 -8.94
CA TYR A 140 -18.74 18.88 -8.24
C TYR A 140 -19.32 20.14 -7.61
N GLY A 141 -18.82 20.52 -6.44
CA GLY A 141 -19.26 21.71 -5.72
C GLY A 141 -18.87 23.00 -6.42
N ALA A 142 -19.82 23.92 -6.49
CA ALA A 142 -19.62 25.26 -7.04
C ALA A 142 -19.15 26.24 -5.95
N ALA A 143 -19.06 27.54 -6.29
CA ALA A 143 -18.54 28.57 -5.39
C ALA A 143 -19.51 28.94 -4.24
N ASP A 144 -20.79 28.64 -4.38
CA ASP A 144 -21.86 28.93 -3.43
C ASP A 144 -21.87 27.99 -2.21
N VAL A 145 -21.18 26.85 -2.29
CA VAL A 145 -21.04 25.86 -1.20
C VAL A 145 -19.66 25.94 -0.50
N ALA A 146 -19.00 27.09 -0.57
CA ALA A 146 -17.68 27.31 0.02
C ALA A 146 -17.65 27.11 1.55
N GLU A 147 -18.76 27.35 2.26
CA GLU A 147 -18.87 27.16 3.71
C GLU A 147 -18.69 25.70 4.13
N HIS A 148 -18.92 24.75 3.21
CA HIS A 148 -18.73 23.32 3.39
C HIS A 148 -17.39 22.81 2.84
N ASN A 149 -16.50 23.72 2.42
CA ASN A 149 -15.23 23.43 1.74
C ASN A 149 -15.38 22.58 0.46
N GLN A 150 -16.51 22.68 -0.24
CA GLN A 150 -16.86 21.84 -1.39
C GLN A 150 -16.42 22.41 -2.76
N CYS A 151 -15.86 23.62 -2.84
CA CYS A 151 -15.52 24.23 -4.12
C CYS A 151 -14.54 23.35 -4.93
N ASN A 152 -14.96 22.95 -6.13
CA ASN A 152 -14.28 22.02 -7.02
C ASN A 152 -14.07 20.59 -6.48
N GLN A 153 -14.59 20.28 -5.29
CA GLN A 153 -14.59 18.93 -4.74
C GLN A 153 -15.72 18.10 -5.35
N LEU A 154 -15.55 16.77 -5.37
CA LEU A 154 -16.62 15.83 -5.69
C LEU A 154 -17.66 15.89 -4.56
N ILE A 155 -18.92 16.12 -4.87
CA ILE A 155 -20.01 16.22 -3.87
C ILE A 155 -21.05 15.11 -4.04
N ARG A 156 -21.13 14.53 -5.23
CA ARG A 156 -22.00 13.41 -5.56
C ARG A 156 -21.29 12.50 -6.56
N HIS A 157 -21.28 11.22 -6.26
CA HIS A 157 -20.81 10.17 -7.17
C HIS A 157 -21.89 9.10 -7.24
N ASP A 158 -22.63 9.10 -8.34
CA ASP A 158 -23.51 8.00 -8.70
C ASP A 158 -22.62 6.95 -9.37
N ASP A 159 -22.36 5.84 -8.69
CA ASP A 159 -21.46 4.76 -9.09
C ASP A 159 -22.21 3.44 -9.35
N THR A 160 -21.49 2.35 -9.60
CA THR A 160 -22.10 1.05 -9.89
C THR A 160 -22.76 0.38 -8.68
N ALA A 161 -22.56 0.87 -7.46
CA ALA A 161 -23.18 0.38 -6.23
C ALA A 161 -24.35 1.27 -5.74
N GLY A 162 -24.41 2.52 -6.19
CA GLY A 162 -25.44 3.51 -5.85
C GLY A 162 -24.87 4.92 -5.79
N SER A 163 -25.42 5.79 -4.95
CA SER A 163 -24.97 7.17 -4.85
C SER A 163 -24.20 7.42 -3.56
N CYS A 164 -23.03 8.04 -3.69
CA CYS A 164 -22.21 8.50 -2.58
C CYS A 164 -22.25 10.04 -2.55
N LEU A 165 -22.76 10.60 -1.46
CA LEU A 165 -22.85 12.04 -1.24
C LEU A 165 -21.78 12.49 -0.23
N LEU A 166 -20.99 13.49 -0.61
CA LEU A 166 -19.85 14.00 0.15
C LEU A 166 -20.19 15.44 0.59
N ALA A 167 -20.89 15.56 1.72
CA ALA A 167 -21.58 16.78 2.11
C ALA A 167 -20.65 17.84 2.72
N ASP A 168 -19.55 17.43 3.33
CA ASP A 168 -18.69 18.33 4.11
C ASP A 168 -17.22 17.90 4.03
N TYR A 169 -16.33 18.87 3.90
CA TYR A 169 -14.89 18.67 3.91
C TYR A 169 -14.23 19.47 5.04
N GLY A 170 -13.22 18.88 5.66
CA GLY A 170 -12.39 19.52 6.66
C GLY A 170 -11.40 20.49 6.02
N LEU A 171 -10.78 21.34 6.82
CA LEU A 171 -9.80 22.32 6.34
C LEU A 171 -8.55 21.68 5.71
N SER A 172 -8.23 20.44 6.08
CA SER A 172 -7.17 19.63 5.49
C SER A 172 -7.60 18.90 4.20
N GLY A 173 -8.86 19.04 3.77
CA GLY A 173 -9.42 18.38 2.59
C GLY A 173 -9.97 16.96 2.84
N GLY A 174 -9.96 16.47 4.08
CA GLY A 174 -10.59 15.19 4.43
C GLY A 174 -12.12 15.26 4.43
N VAL A 175 -12.81 14.21 3.99
CA VAL A 175 -14.28 14.12 4.02
C VAL A 175 -14.77 14.01 5.47
N LEU A 176 -15.60 14.96 5.93
CA LEU A 176 -16.19 14.94 7.27
C LEU A 176 -17.50 14.16 7.32
N SER A 177 -18.20 14.04 6.20
CA SER A 177 -19.46 13.32 6.10
C SER A 177 -19.62 12.67 4.73
N GLU A 178 -19.73 11.35 4.73
CA GLU A 178 -20.08 10.54 3.57
C GLU A 178 -21.44 9.90 3.81
N LYS A 179 -22.35 10.00 2.84
CA LYS A 179 -23.65 9.33 2.89
C LYS A 179 -23.85 8.47 1.65
N ARG A 180 -23.97 7.16 1.84
CA ARG A 180 -24.16 6.20 0.77
C ARG A 180 -25.61 5.73 0.71
N TYR A 181 -26.18 5.79 -0.49
CA TYR A 181 -27.45 5.19 -0.86
C TYR A 181 -27.15 4.04 -1.82
N PHE A 182 -27.60 2.83 -1.49
CA PHE A 182 -27.41 1.67 -2.37
C PHE A 182 -28.47 1.62 -3.47
N LEU A 183 -28.17 1.00 -4.61
CA LEU A 183 -29.18 0.69 -5.62
C LEU A 183 -30.22 -0.32 -5.10
N GLN A 184 -31.49 -0.14 -5.47
CA GLN A 184 -32.54 -1.12 -5.19
C GLN A 184 -32.27 -2.47 -5.87
N SER A 185 -31.72 -2.45 -7.09
CA SER A 185 -31.27 -3.64 -7.81
C SER A 185 -29.76 -3.81 -7.70
N PRO A 186 -29.23 -5.05 -7.60
CA PRO A 186 -27.79 -5.31 -7.68
C PRO A 186 -27.23 -5.28 -9.12
N ASP A 187 -28.07 -5.00 -10.11
CA ASP A 187 -27.66 -4.81 -11.51
C ASP A 187 -26.96 -3.47 -11.73
N SER A 188 -26.02 -3.46 -12.67
CA SER A 188 -25.34 -2.22 -13.08
C SER A 188 -26.37 -1.20 -13.58
N PRO A 189 -26.31 0.05 -13.11
CA PRO A 189 -27.28 1.07 -13.47
C PRO A 189 -27.04 1.60 -14.89
N ASP A 190 -28.10 2.17 -15.46
CA ASP A 190 -28.03 3.12 -16.57
C ASP A 190 -28.59 4.44 -16.06
N TRP A 191 -27.71 5.28 -15.51
CA TRP A 191 -28.08 6.48 -14.77
C TRP A 191 -28.77 7.50 -15.70
N PRO A 192 -30.01 7.92 -15.38
CA PRO A 192 -30.64 9.01 -16.10
C PRO A 192 -29.92 10.33 -15.83
N LEU A 193 -30.00 11.27 -16.77
CA LEU A 193 -29.31 12.55 -16.64
C LEU A 193 -29.85 13.44 -15.50
N ALA A 194 -31.15 13.36 -15.20
CA ALA A 194 -31.76 14.18 -14.16
C ALA A 194 -31.62 13.53 -12.77
N GLU A 195 -31.10 14.26 -11.78
CA GLU A 195 -30.88 13.75 -10.43
C GLU A 195 -32.11 13.13 -9.76
N PRO A 196 -33.34 13.70 -9.86
CA PRO A 196 -34.52 13.09 -9.26
C PRO A 196 -34.85 11.69 -9.83
N ASP A 197 -34.55 11.47 -11.10
CA ASP A 197 -34.75 10.16 -11.74
C ASP A 197 -33.65 9.17 -11.32
N ARG A 198 -32.45 9.65 -10.98
CA ARG A 198 -31.39 8.82 -10.38
C ARG A 198 -31.78 8.37 -8.99
N ASP A 199 -32.29 9.31 -8.18
CA ASP A 199 -32.72 9.03 -6.81
C ASP A 199 -33.85 7.98 -6.75
N ALA A 200 -34.67 7.87 -7.80
CA ALA A 200 -35.71 6.85 -7.92
C ALA A 200 -35.16 5.40 -8.03
N LEU A 201 -33.88 5.22 -8.40
CA LEU A 201 -33.20 3.92 -8.47
C LEU A 201 -32.57 3.51 -7.13
N LEU A 202 -32.48 4.43 -6.17
CA LEU A 202 -31.81 4.24 -4.89
C LEU A 202 -32.75 3.68 -3.84
N GLU A 203 -32.20 2.93 -2.90
CA GLU A 203 -32.86 2.59 -1.65
C GLU A 203 -33.18 3.91 -0.88
N PRO A 204 -34.34 4.01 -0.21
CA PRO A 204 -34.78 5.27 0.41
C PRO A 204 -33.96 5.67 1.65
N VAL A 205 -33.21 4.73 2.23
CA VAL A 205 -32.41 4.95 3.43
C VAL A 205 -30.96 5.14 3.03
N GLY A 206 -30.40 6.32 3.31
CA GLY A 206 -28.98 6.59 3.14
C GLY A 206 -28.21 6.37 4.44
N LEU A 207 -27.09 5.67 4.33
CA LEU A 207 -26.22 5.25 5.42
C LEU A 207 -25.04 6.22 5.54
N GLN A 208 -24.93 6.92 6.66
CA GLN A 208 -24.02 8.07 6.80
C GLN A 208 -22.88 7.76 7.75
N THR A 209 -21.64 7.88 7.28
CA THR A 209 -20.45 7.88 8.15
C THR A 209 -19.91 9.30 8.30
N ARG A 210 -19.46 9.65 9.50
CA ARG A 210 -18.88 10.97 9.79
C ARG A 210 -17.52 10.83 10.44
N TRP A 211 -16.65 11.81 10.20
CA TRP A 211 -15.32 11.88 10.77
C TRP A 211 -15.03 13.25 11.36
N ALA A 212 -14.19 13.26 12.38
CA ALA A 212 -13.49 14.45 12.81
C ALA A 212 -11.99 14.16 12.80
N PHE A 213 -11.22 15.11 12.26
CA PHE A 213 -9.78 15.00 12.15
C PHE A 213 -9.10 16.02 13.06
N ASN A 214 -7.86 15.75 13.44
CA ASN A 214 -6.99 16.79 14.00
C ASN A 214 -6.45 17.71 12.90
N ALA A 215 -5.67 18.71 13.29
CA ALA A 215 -5.09 19.67 12.34
C ALA A 215 -4.09 19.05 11.36
N GLN A 216 -3.53 17.87 11.69
CA GLN A 216 -2.60 17.10 10.84
C GLN A 216 -3.32 16.16 9.87
N GLY A 217 -4.65 16.05 9.96
CA GLY A 217 -5.47 15.17 9.12
C GLY A 217 -5.61 13.75 9.64
N GLU A 218 -5.19 13.45 10.87
CA GLU A 218 -5.40 12.15 11.51
C GLU A 218 -6.83 12.07 12.07
N VAL A 219 -7.48 10.92 11.94
CA VAL A 219 -8.85 10.70 12.43
C VAL A 219 -8.84 10.71 13.96
N LEU A 220 -9.59 11.61 14.59
CA LEU A 220 -9.84 11.62 16.04
C LEU A 220 -11.12 10.87 16.39
N VAL A 221 -12.13 11.01 15.54
CA VAL A 221 -13.46 10.43 15.74
C VAL A 221 -13.97 9.88 14.43
N GLN A 222 -14.63 8.73 14.49
CA GLN A 222 -15.49 8.22 13.43
C GLN A 222 -16.84 7.83 14.04
N THR A 223 -17.93 8.29 13.44
CA THR A 223 -19.27 7.78 13.72
C THR A 223 -19.71 6.97 12.51
N ASP A 224 -19.90 5.66 12.68
CA ASP A 224 -20.33 4.78 11.60
C ASP A 224 -21.81 4.98 11.23
N ALA A 225 -22.26 4.30 10.18
CA ALA A 225 -23.63 4.44 9.67
C ALA A 225 -24.74 3.92 10.60
N ASN A 226 -24.39 3.29 11.72
CA ASN A 226 -25.31 2.87 12.76
C ASN A 226 -25.09 3.65 14.07
N ASP A 227 -24.52 4.86 13.99
CA ASP A 227 -24.23 5.76 15.11
C ASP A 227 -23.29 5.17 16.18
N ASN A 228 -22.48 4.17 15.86
CA ASN A 228 -21.41 3.73 16.76
C ASN A 228 -20.27 4.75 16.73
N PHE A 229 -19.83 5.20 17.89
CA PHE A 229 -18.86 6.26 18.04
C PHE A 229 -17.48 5.70 18.40
N HIS A 230 -16.51 5.95 17.52
CA HIS A 230 -15.14 5.48 17.64
C HIS A 230 -14.27 6.68 17.99
N ARG A 231 -13.42 6.54 19.01
CA ARG A 231 -12.47 7.58 19.41
C ARG A 231 -11.05 7.06 19.31
N PHE A 232 -10.21 7.80 18.60
CA PHE A 232 -8.80 7.50 18.41
C PHE A 232 -7.96 8.55 19.15
N SER A 233 -7.24 8.11 20.16
CA SER A 233 -6.33 8.97 20.93
C SER A 233 -4.90 8.72 20.47
N HIS A 234 -4.17 9.80 20.23
CA HIS A 234 -2.79 9.76 19.77
C HIS A 234 -1.87 10.25 20.90
N ASP A 235 -0.63 9.76 20.91
CA ASP A 235 0.39 10.24 21.82
C ASP A 235 1.00 11.57 21.34
N LEU A 236 2.00 12.07 22.08
CA LEU A 236 2.68 13.33 21.75
C LEU A 236 3.46 13.28 20.42
N ALA A 237 3.70 12.10 19.86
CA ALA A 237 4.38 11.89 18.57
C ALA A 237 3.40 11.70 17.40
N GLY A 238 2.08 11.81 17.64
CA GLY A 238 1.04 11.54 16.63
C GLY A 238 0.80 10.05 16.39
N GLN A 239 1.37 9.16 17.20
CA GLN A 239 1.16 7.72 17.05
C GLN A 239 -0.11 7.30 17.78
N LEU A 240 -0.86 6.34 17.22
CA LEU A 240 -2.07 5.83 17.88
C LEU A 240 -1.71 5.27 19.26
N HIS A 241 -2.39 5.73 20.29
CA HIS A 241 -2.14 5.35 21.68
C HIS A 241 -3.27 4.52 22.27
N ALA A 242 -4.53 4.94 22.04
CA ALA A 242 -5.70 4.27 22.56
C ALA A 242 -6.88 4.37 21.58
N VAL A 243 -7.77 3.38 21.62
CA VAL A 243 -9.02 3.36 20.86
C VAL A 243 -10.16 2.99 21.78
N GLU A 244 -11.24 3.76 21.73
CA GLU A 244 -12.48 3.54 22.46
C GLU A 244 -13.66 3.43 21.48
N LEU A 245 -14.65 2.64 21.84
CA LEU A 245 -15.88 2.44 21.09
C LEU A 245 -17.08 2.61 22.02
N THR A 246 -18.00 3.49 21.66
CA THR A 246 -19.32 3.58 22.27
C THR A 246 -20.34 3.11 21.26
N LEU A 247 -20.99 1.98 21.53
CA LEU A 247 -22.06 1.47 20.65
C LEU A 247 -23.27 2.41 20.69
N ALA A 248 -24.03 2.46 19.61
CA ALA A 248 -25.26 3.24 19.58
C ALA A 248 -26.20 2.85 20.72
N ASN A 249 -26.88 3.85 21.29
CA ASN A 249 -27.78 3.70 22.44
C ASN A 249 -27.11 3.16 23.73
N THR A 250 -25.78 3.23 23.83
CA THR A 250 -25.03 2.96 25.06
C THR A 250 -24.33 4.24 25.54
N GLU A 251 -24.20 4.41 26.86
CA GLU A 251 -23.54 5.59 27.44
C GLU A 251 -22.08 5.35 27.85
N GLN A 252 -21.68 4.09 28.01
CA GLN A 252 -20.36 3.74 28.52
C GLN A 252 -19.41 3.39 27.38
N PRO A 253 -18.31 4.15 27.19
CA PRO A 253 -17.30 3.80 26.21
C PRO A 253 -16.59 2.50 26.62
N GLN A 254 -16.40 1.61 25.65
CA GLN A 254 -15.59 0.43 25.78
C GLN A 254 -14.19 0.69 25.21
N THR A 255 -13.16 0.55 26.04
CA THR A 255 -11.77 0.57 25.55
C THR A 255 -11.49 -0.67 24.71
N LEU A 256 -10.93 -0.49 23.51
CA LEU A 256 -10.49 -1.56 22.62
C LEU A 256 -8.96 -1.74 22.66
N VAL A 257 -8.21 -0.64 22.80
CA VAL A 257 -6.78 -0.67 23.15
C VAL A 257 -6.52 0.50 24.07
N SER A 258 -5.81 0.24 25.16
CA SER A 258 -5.59 1.22 26.24
C SER A 258 -4.22 1.88 26.19
N ALA A 259 -3.25 1.21 25.58
CA ALA A 259 -1.90 1.72 25.42
C ALA A 259 -1.19 0.99 24.28
N ILE A 260 -0.42 1.74 23.51
CA ILE A 260 0.54 1.23 22.52
C ILE A 260 1.87 1.91 22.79
N ARG A 261 2.96 1.15 22.73
CA ARG A 261 4.34 1.62 22.84
C ARG A 261 5.08 1.27 21.56
N TYR A 262 5.91 2.22 21.13
CA TYR A 262 6.66 2.12 19.89
C TYR A 262 8.16 2.18 20.16
N ASP A 263 8.94 1.49 19.34
CA ASP A 263 10.39 1.62 19.32
C ASP A 263 10.83 2.90 18.59
N ALA A 264 12.14 3.10 18.51
CA ALA A 264 12.74 4.23 17.81
C ALA A 264 12.54 4.21 16.27
N PHE A 265 12.06 3.11 15.70
CA PHE A 265 11.71 2.95 14.29
C PHE A 265 10.18 3.09 14.06
N SER A 266 9.43 3.55 15.06
CA SER A 266 7.96 3.63 15.02
C SER A 266 7.26 2.26 14.87
N GLN A 267 7.93 1.16 15.20
CA GLN A 267 7.36 -0.18 15.24
C GLN A 267 6.73 -0.43 16.61
N VAL A 268 5.59 -1.12 16.68
CA VAL A 268 4.93 -1.44 17.96
C VAL A 268 5.77 -2.43 18.75
N GLU A 269 6.26 -2.08 19.93
CA GLU A 269 6.96 -3.00 20.86
C GLU A 269 6.00 -3.66 21.83
N GLN A 270 4.95 -2.96 22.23
CA GLN A 270 3.97 -3.44 23.19
C GLN A 270 2.61 -2.80 22.95
N GLU A 271 1.53 -3.56 23.12
CA GLU A 271 0.17 -3.04 23.15
C GLU A 271 -0.68 -3.77 24.19
N THR A 272 -1.61 -3.05 24.80
CA THR A 272 -2.55 -3.60 25.79
C THR A 272 -3.98 -3.46 25.28
N ALA A 273 -4.55 -4.58 24.84
CA ALA A 273 -5.93 -4.66 24.38
C ALA A 273 -6.91 -4.38 25.53
N GLY A 274 -8.14 -3.98 25.18
CA GLY A 274 -9.20 -3.63 26.13
C GLY A 274 -9.67 -4.79 27.01
N ASN A 275 -9.40 -6.02 26.60
CA ASN A 275 -9.63 -7.23 27.41
C ASN A 275 -8.45 -7.57 28.36
N GLY A 276 -7.45 -6.69 28.48
CA GLY A 276 -6.29 -6.86 29.35
C GLY A 276 -5.19 -7.75 28.80
N VAL A 277 -5.31 -8.26 27.57
CA VAL A 277 -4.25 -9.00 26.89
C VAL A 277 -3.13 -8.03 26.49
N VAL A 278 -1.89 -8.41 26.82
CA VAL A 278 -0.70 -7.63 26.50
C VAL A 278 0.12 -8.37 25.45
N SER A 279 0.28 -7.74 24.30
CA SER A 279 1.14 -8.24 23.22
C SER A 279 2.50 -7.54 23.26
N HIS A 280 3.58 -8.29 23.02
CA HIS A 280 4.95 -7.81 22.91
C HIS A 280 5.57 -8.26 21.59
N TYR A 281 6.33 -7.37 20.98
CA TYR A 281 7.03 -7.58 19.71
C TYR A 281 8.50 -7.23 19.92
N SER A 282 9.38 -8.16 19.59
CA SER A 282 10.83 -7.97 19.68
C SER A 282 11.42 -7.93 18.28
N TYR A 283 12.26 -6.95 18.03
CA TYR A 283 12.90 -6.73 16.74
C TYR A 283 14.41 -6.91 16.85
N ASP A 284 15.04 -7.39 15.79
CA ASP A 284 16.49 -7.39 15.65
C ASP A 284 16.98 -5.94 15.52
N GLN A 285 17.94 -5.54 16.33
CA GLN A 285 18.41 -4.14 16.37
C GLN A 285 19.25 -3.73 15.16
N GLN A 286 19.75 -4.68 14.36
CA GLN A 286 20.57 -4.40 13.20
C GLN A 286 19.72 -4.16 11.95
N ASP A 287 18.67 -4.96 11.75
CA ASP A 287 17.86 -4.93 10.53
C ASP A 287 16.37 -4.62 10.75
N GLY A 288 15.89 -4.50 11.99
CA GLY A 288 14.51 -4.15 12.32
C GLY A 288 13.50 -5.27 12.07
N ARG A 289 13.95 -6.52 11.85
CA ARG A 289 13.05 -7.66 11.60
C ARG A 289 12.47 -8.21 12.90
N LEU A 290 11.20 -8.62 12.86
CA LEU A 290 10.49 -9.20 13.99
C LEU A 290 11.10 -10.56 14.37
N THR A 291 11.76 -10.67 15.53
CA THR A 291 12.35 -11.92 16.02
C THR A 291 11.40 -12.71 16.91
N GLN A 292 10.51 -12.03 17.63
CA GLN A 292 9.50 -12.66 18.47
C GLN A 292 8.20 -11.84 18.52
N LEU A 293 7.07 -12.53 18.51
CA LEU A 293 5.74 -12.00 18.80
C LEU A 293 5.15 -12.83 19.93
N SER A 294 4.68 -12.20 21.00
CA SER A 294 4.02 -12.89 22.10
C SER A 294 2.80 -12.15 22.62
N ALA A 295 1.82 -12.88 23.14
CA ALA A 295 0.62 -12.34 23.78
C ALA A 295 0.35 -13.07 25.10
N VAL A 296 0.08 -12.30 26.15
CA VAL A 296 -0.16 -12.80 27.51
C VAL A 296 -1.49 -12.25 28.00
N SER A 297 -2.36 -13.10 28.55
CA SER A 297 -3.62 -12.67 29.16
C SER A 297 -3.40 -11.92 30.47
N ALA A 298 -4.44 -11.24 30.95
CA ALA A 298 -4.40 -10.46 32.19
C ALA A 298 -4.02 -11.30 33.44
N ASP A 299 -4.28 -12.60 33.43
CA ASP A 299 -3.91 -13.55 34.50
C ASP A 299 -2.47 -14.09 34.39
N GLY A 300 -1.71 -13.68 33.37
CA GLY A 300 -0.34 -14.11 33.12
C GLY A 300 -0.20 -15.36 32.24
N SER A 301 -1.30 -15.94 31.75
CA SER A 301 -1.24 -17.10 30.84
C SER A 301 -0.71 -16.69 29.46
N VAL A 302 0.21 -17.49 28.92
CA VAL A 302 0.76 -17.24 27.57
C VAL A 302 -0.23 -17.76 26.53
N LEU A 303 -0.76 -16.86 25.71
CA LEU A 303 -1.74 -17.20 24.66
C LEU A 303 -1.03 -17.55 23.35
N GLN A 304 0.02 -16.80 23.01
CA GLN A 304 0.80 -16.96 21.78
C GLN A 304 2.26 -16.61 22.03
N ARG A 305 3.21 -17.36 21.43
CA ARG A 305 4.62 -16.96 21.43
C ARG A 305 5.35 -17.51 20.20
N LEU A 306 5.32 -16.74 19.12
CA LEU A 306 5.96 -17.04 17.84
C LEU A 306 7.40 -16.52 17.82
N ASN A 307 8.37 -17.40 17.61
CA ASN A 307 9.77 -17.06 17.43
C ASN A 307 10.18 -17.27 15.96
N TYR A 308 10.82 -16.27 15.38
CA TYR A 308 11.19 -16.26 13.96
C TYR A 308 12.69 -16.47 13.79
N SER A 309 13.05 -17.17 12.72
CA SER A 309 14.42 -17.15 12.21
C SER A 309 14.43 -16.85 10.73
N TYR A 310 15.45 -16.14 10.28
CA TYR A 310 15.57 -15.66 8.91
C TYR A 310 16.85 -16.16 8.26
N ASP A 311 16.85 -16.20 6.94
CA ASP A 311 18.09 -16.20 6.17
C ASP A 311 18.67 -14.77 6.06
N PRO A 312 19.88 -14.58 5.52
CA PRO A 312 20.48 -13.25 5.40
C PRO A 312 19.66 -12.24 4.57
N VAL A 313 18.85 -12.71 3.60
CA VAL A 313 18.04 -11.82 2.76
C VAL A 313 16.66 -11.52 3.37
N GLY A 314 16.29 -12.23 4.44
CA GLY A 314 15.07 -11.99 5.21
C GLY A 314 13.93 -12.96 4.92
N ASN A 315 14.18 -14.09 4.24
CA ASN A 315 13.17 -15.14 4.13
C ASN A 315 13.00 -15.84 5.47
N VAL A 316 11.77 -16.11 5.88
CA VAL A 316 11.45 -16.80 7.13
C VAL A 316 11.82 -18.28 7.00
N LEU A 317 12.76 -18.79 7.78
CA LEU A 317 13.15 -20.21 7.74
C LEU A 317 12.37 -21.07 8.72
N LEU A 318 11.93 -20.46 9.81
CA LEU A 318 11.28 -21.15 10.91
C LEU A 318 10.39 -20.20 11.68
N ILE A 319 9.23 -20.71 12.08
CA ILE A 319 8.34 -20.11 13.07
C ILE A 319 8.09 -21.16 14.15
N ASN A 320 8.44 -20.86 15.40
CA ASN A 320 8.22 -21.75 16.54
C ASN A 320 7.25 -21.12 17.54
N ASP A 321 6.06 -21.72 17.69
CA ASP A 321 5.04 -21.30 18.65
C ASP A 321 5.24 -21.97 20.01
N THR A 322 6.04 -21.34 20.86
CA THR A 322 6.41 -21.85 22.19
C THR A 322 5.31 -21.70 23.24
N SER A 323 4.12 -21.18 22.90
CA SER A 323 2.95 -21.27 23.79
C SER A 323 2.28 -22.65 23.74
N GLN A 324 2.57 -23.44 22.69
CA GLN A 324 1.97 -24.74 22.47
C GLN A 324 2.94 -25.85 22.90
N PRO A 325 2.47 -26.94 23.54
CA PRO A 325 3.33 -28.05 23.93
C PRO A 325 3.66 -28.95 22.74
N ASP A 326 4.77 -29.66 22.85
CA ASP A 326 5.06 -30.82 22.03
C ASP A 326 4.02 -31.92 22.30
N GLN A 327 3.49 -32.51 21.23
CA GLN A 327 2.48 -33.56 21.33
C GLN A 327 3.01 -34.87 20.79
N TYR A 328 2.61 -35.97 21.42
CA TYR A 328 2.91 -37.32 20.93
C TYR A 328 1.61 -38.00 20.54
N CYS A 329 1.53 -38.45 19.29
CA CYS A 329 0.44 -39.28 18.81
C CYS A 329 0.96 -40.38 17.87
N ASP A 330 0.50 -41.62 18.03
CA ASP A 330 0.95 -42.79 17.27
C ASP A 330 2.49 -42.93 17.21
N ASN A 331 3.17 -42.66 18.33
CA ASN A 331 4.63 -42.63 18.45
C ASN A 331 5.33 -41.61 17.51
N GLN A 332 4.62 -40.60 17.02
CA GLN A 332 5.18 -39.45 16.31
C GLN A 332 5.17 -38.21 17.20
N LEU A 333 6.31 -37.50 17.19
CA LEU A 333 6.44 -36.17 17.80
C LEU A 333 5.85 -35.13 16.85
N VAL A 334 4.92 -34.32 17.36
CA VAL A 334 4.27 -33.22 16.66
C VAL A 334 4.66 -31.93 17.36
N GLU A 335 5.60 -31.20 16.76
CA GLU A 335 6.16 -29.96 17.30
C GLU A 335 5.38 -28.74 16.78
N PRO A 336 5.25 -27.66 17.56
CA PRO A 336 4.68 -26.38 17.14
C PRO A 336 5.62 -25.55 16.25
N ILE A 337 6.31 -26.21 15.33
CA ILE A 337 7.34 -25.62 14.49
C ILE A 337 6.97 -25.73 13.01
N SER A 338 6.85 -24.57 12.36
CA SER A 338 6.80 -24.49 10.91
C SER A 338 8.20 -24.23 10.36
N ARG A 339 8.58 -24.93 9.29
CA ARG A 339 9.89 -24.79 8.64
C ARG A 339 9.73 -24.55 7.16
N TYR A 340 10.59 -23.71 6.58
CA TYR A 340 10.50 -23.30 5.19
C TYR A 340 11.86 -23.39 4.51
N CYS A 341 11.87 -23.82 3.25
CA CYS A 341 13.04 -23.83 2.39
C CYS A 341 12.71 -23.15 1.07
N TYR A 342 13.69 -22.42 0.53
CA TYR A 342 13.56 -21.64 -0.69
C TYR A 342 14.60 -22.08 -1.71
N ASP A 343 14.31 -21.85 -2.99
CA ASP A 343 15.33 -21.90 -4.05
C ASP A 343 16.13 -20.59 -4.11
N THR A 344 17.08 -20.48 -5.03
CA THR A 344 17.91 -19.27 -5.20
C THR A 344 17.17 -18.08 -5.82
N LEU A 345 15.93 -18.24 -6.26
CA LEU A 345 15.02 -17.14 -6.64
C LEU A 345 14.13 -16.71 -5.47
N TYR A 346 14.31 -17.35 -4.30
CA TYR A 346 13.52 -17.16 -3.08
C TYR A 346 12.06 -17.59 -3.23
N GLN A 347 11.77 -18.54 -4.13
CA GLN A 347 10.47 -19.21 -4.21
C GLN A 347 10.41 -20.32 -3.16
N LEU A 348 9.28 -20.46 -2.48
CA LEU A 348 9.08 -21.48 -1.45
C LEU A 348 9.04 -22.89 -2.08
N ILE A 349 10.00 -23.76 -1.77
CA ILE A 349 10.10 -25.11 -2.36
C ILE A 349 9.74 -26.24 -1.40
N GLU A 350 9.82 -26.00 -0.08
CA GLU A 350 9.38 -26.95 0.94
C GLU A 350 8.83 -26.19 2.15
N ALA A 351 7.73 -26.70 2.70
CA ALA A 351 7.18 -26.25 3.97
C ALA A 351 6.76 -27.43 4.84
N THR A 352 7.01 -27.35 6.14
CA THR A 352 6.48 -28.30 7.13
C THR A 352 5.72 -27.56 8.21
N GLY A 353 4.80 -28.25 8.85
CA GLY A 353 4.06 -27.72 10.00
C GLY A 353 3.08 -28.76 10.54
N ARG A 354 2.01 -28.27 11.17
CA ARG A 354 0.93 -29.09 11.71
C ARG A 354 -0.38 -28.82 11.00
N GLU A 355 -1.21 -29.84 10.89
CA GLU A 355 -2.54 -29.78 10.30
C GLU A 355 -3.51 -30.62 11.13
N VAL A 356 -4.81 -30.47 10.85
CA VAL A 356 -5.83 -31.33 11.43
C VAL A 356 -5.68 -32.76 10.90
N ARG A 357 -5.71 -33.75 11.79
CA ARG A 357 -5.57 -35.16 11.42
C ARG A 357 -6.80 -35.70 10.69
N ASN A 358 -7.99 -35.34 11.14
CA ASN A 358 -9.26 -35.83 10.58
C ASN A 358 -10.06 -34.66 10.03
N GLY A 359 -10.51 -34.78 8.78
CA GLY A 359 -11.30 -33.72 8.12
C GLY A 359 -10.44 -32.58 7.56
N ALA A 360 -9.20 -32.86 7.17
CA ALA A 360 -8.41 -31.92 6.39
C ALA A 360 -9.12 -31.61 5.07
N SER A 361 -9.09 -30.34 4.66
CA SER A 361 -9.60 -29.89 3.38
C SER A 361 -8.48 -29.31 2.54
N HIS A 362 -8.38 -29.79 1.31
CA HIS A 362 -7.36 -29.35 0.36
C HIS A 362 -7.94 -28.57 -0.83
N GLY A 363 -9.25 -28.37 -0.85
CA GLY A 363 -9.98 -27.60 -1.87
C GLY A 363 -10.56 -26.29 -1.32
N PRO A 364 -11.69 -25.81 -1.88
CA PRO A 364 -12.32 -24.56 -1.46
C PRO A 364 -13.04 -24.63 -0.10
N ALA A 365 -13.24 -25.80 0.49
CA ALA A 365 -13.88 -25.93 1.81
C ALA A 365 -12.90 -25.66 2.96
N LEU A 366 -13.40 -25.23 4.12
CA LEU A 366 -12.62 -25.23 5.37
C LEU A 366 -12.45 -26.67 5.89
N PRO A 367 -11.39 -26.97 6.65
CA PRO A 367 -11.30 -28.23 7.38
C PRO A 367 -12.42 -28.34 8.43
N GLY A 368 -12.68 -29.57 8.89
CA GLY A 368 -13.65 -29.83 9.95
C GLY A 368 -13.30 -29.08 11.25
N LEU A 369 -14.27 -28.36 11.81
CA LEU A 369 -14.10 -27.58 13.04
C LEU A 369 -13.78 -28.49 14.23
N GLN A 370 -12.70 -28.19 14.93
CA GLN A 370 -12.30 -28.90 16.16
C GLN A 370 -12.81 -28.18 17.42
N PRO A 371 -13.28 -28.91 18.45
CA PRO A 371 -13.62 -28.32 19.74
C PRO A 371 -12.37 -27.98 20.57
N VAL A 372 -12.28 -26.76 21.11
CA VAL A 372 -11.16 -26.31 21.97
C VAL A 372 -11.03 -27.12 23.27
N SER A 373 -12.15 -27.56 23.86
CA SER A 373 -12.19 -28.20 25.19
C SER A 373 -11.73 -29.65 25.23
N THR A 374 -11.50 -30.29 24.08
CA THR A 374 -11.13 -31.71 24.01
C THR A 374 -9.92 -31.96 23.12
N LEU A 375 -8.97 -31.00 23.05
CA LEU A 375 -7.70 -31.13 22.31
C LEU A 375 -6.90 -32.37 22.76
N ASN A 376 -7.33 -33.53 22.27
CA ASN A 376 -6.59 -34.77 22.33
C ASN A 376 -5.30 -34.53 21.55
N PRO A 377 -4.12 -34.86 22.09
CA PRO A 377 -2.84 -34.72 21.39
C PRO A 377 -2.82 -35.34 19.98
N CYS A 378 -3.74 -36.27 19.70
CA CYS A 378 -3.95 -36.89 18.41
C CYS A 378 -4.84 -36.13 17.40
N GLN A 379 -5.32 -34.93 17.70
CA GLN A 379 -6.14 -34.16 16.75
C GLN A 379 -5.34 -33.51 15.62
N VAL A 380 -4.03 -33.38 15.80
CA VAL A 380 -3.11 -32.84 14.79
C VAL A 380 -2.11 -33.89 14.31
N SER A 381 -1.56 -33.66 13.14
CA SER A 381 -0.46 -34.42 12.54
C SER A 381 0.53 -33.49 11.88
N ASN A 382 1.77 -33.96 11.70
CA ASN A 382 2.75 -33.24 10.90
C ASN A 382 2.38 -33.30 9.42
N TYR A 383 2.63 -32.22 8.70
CA TYR A 383 2.61 -32.21 7.25
C TYR A 383 3.94 -31.77 6.65
N LYS A 384 4.16 -32.14 5.40
CA LYS A 384 5.20 -31.63 4.51
C LYS A 384 4.61 -31.34 3.14
N GLN A 385 4.79 -30.11 2.65
CA GLN A 385 4.46 -29.70 1.29
C GLN A 385 5.75 -29.43 0.51
N ARG A 386 5.82 -29.92 -0.73
CA ARG A 386 6.90 -29.63 -1.68
C ARG A 386 6.32 -29.01 -2.93
N TYR A 387 6.93 -27.93 -3.40
CA TYR A 387 6.46 -27.15 -4.55
C TYR A 387 7.48 -27.20 -5.68
N SER A 388 6.98 -27.20 -6.91
CA SER A 388 7.81 -27.06 -8.11
C SER A 388 7.20 -26.04 -9.04
N TYR A 389 8.06 -25.22 -9.65
CA TYR A 389 7.67 -24.10 -10.50
C TYR A 389 8.29 -24.25 -11.89
N ASP A 390 7.63 -23.69 -12.90
CA ASP A 390 8.25 -23.47 -14.20
C ASP A 390 9.19 -22.25 -14.18
N ALA A 391 9.85 -21.98 -15.31
CA ALA A 391 10.79 -20.86 -15.44
C ALA A 391 10.13 -19.47 -15.32
N ALA A 392 8.80 -19.37 -15.44
CA ALA A 392 8.01 -18.15 -15.30
C ALA A 392 7.36 -18.02 -13.90
N GLY A 393 7.63 -18.96 -12.99
CA GLY A 393 7.09 -18.97 -11.64
C GLY A 393 5.66 -19.51 -11.53
N ASN A 394 5.12 -20.21 -12.54
CA ASN A 394 3.85 -20.92 -12.38
C ASN A 394 4.07 -22.18 -11.55
N LEU A 395 3.20 -22.46 -10.57
CA LEU A 395 3.16 -23.73 -9.88
C LEU A 395 2.88 -24.85 -10.88
N LEU A 396 3.73 -25.88 -10.92
CA LEU A 396 3.56 -27.09 -11.72
C LEU A 396 3.00 -28.25 -10.88
N GLN A 397 3.56 -28.42 -9.68
CA GLN A 397 3.17 -29.50 -8.79
C GLN A 397 3.33 -29.07 -7.34
N MET A 398 2.34 -29.43 -6.51
CA MET A 398 2.45 -29.43 -5.06
C MET A 398 2.18 -30.84 -4.54
N ARG A 399 3.16 -31.42 -3.85
CA ARG A 399 3.04 -32.72 -3.19
C ARG A 399 2.87 -32.50 -1.69
N HIS A 400 1.81 -33.05 -1.13
CA HIS A 400 1.49 -32.97 0.28
C HIS A 400 1.58 -34.36 0.93
N GLU A 401 2.34 -34.44 2.01
CA GLU A 401 2.54 -35.63 2.84
C GLU A 401 2.12 -35.30 4.26
N GLY A 402 1.10 -35.97 4.79
CA GLY A 402 0.46 -35.61 6.05
C GLY A 402 -0.61 -36.62 6.48
N ALA A 403 -1.70 -36.14 7.07
CA ALA A 403 -2.90 -36.90 7.40
C ALA A 403 -3.46 -37.62 6.17
N HIS A 404 -3.51 -36.92 5.04
CA HIS A 404 -3.96 -37.45 3.76
C HIS A 404 -2.98 -37.05 2.65
N ASN A 405 -2.20 -38.01 2.17
CA ASN A 405 -1.25 -37.74 1.10
C ASN A 405 -1.99 -37.46 -0.20
N PHE A 406 -1.64 -36.37 -0.87
CA PHE A 406 -2.12 -36.07 -2.22
C PHE A 406 -1.08 -35.28 -3.01
N THR A 407 -1.26 -35.24 -4.33
CA THR A 407 -0.47 -34.41 -5.22
C THR A 407 -1.41 -33.59 -6.07
N ARG A 408 -1.19 -32.28 -6.12
CA ARG A 408 -1.85 -31.37 -7.05
C ARG A 408 -0.91 -31.11 -8.21
N ILE A 409 -1.36 -31.42 -9.42
CA ILE A 409 -0.67 -31.11 -10.67
C ILE A 409 -1.42 -29.94 -11.32
N MET A 410 -0.67 -29.00 -11.88
CA MET A 410 -1.19 -27.82 -12.57
C MET A 410 -0.71 -27.85 -14.02
N HIS A 411 -1.64 -27.79 -14.96
CA HIS A 411 -1.34 -27.61 -16.38
C HIS A 411 -1.19 -26.12 -16.65
N VAL A 412 -0.04 -25.71 -17.18
CA VAL A 412 0.24 -24.32 -17.57
C VAL A 412 0.06 -24.20 -19.08
N ALA A 413 -0.65 -23.17 -19.53
CA ALA A 413 -0.87 -22.91 -20.93
C ALA A 413 0.48 -22.72 -21.67
N PRO A 414 0.60 -23.27 -22.89
CA PRO A 414 1.86 -23.18 -23.64
C PRO A 414 2.22 -21.74 -24.06
N ASP A 415 1.27 -20.82 -24.08
CA ASP A 415 1.40 -19.48 -24.66
C ASP A 415 1.15 -18.34 -23.65
N SER A 416 0.75 -18.66 -22.42
CA SER A 416 0.43 -17.70 -21.34
C SER A 416 0.74 -18.29 -19.97
N ASN A 417 0.52 -17.55 -18.89
CA ASN A 417 0.66 -18.00 -17.49
C ASN A 417 -0.68 -18.48 -16.88
N ARG A 418 -1.70 -18.63 -17.71
CA ARG A 418 -2.96 -19.31 -17.36
C ARG A 418 -2.62 -20.75 -16.97
N SER A 419 -3.18 -21.21 -15.84
CA SER A 419 -2.97 -22.58 -15.37
C SER A 419 -4.21 -23.10 -14.66
N LEU A 420 -4.42 -24.41 -14.76
CA LEU A 420 -5.60 -25.11 -14.23
C LEU A 420 -5.14 -26.40 -13.54
N PRO A 421 -5.86 -26.85 -12.50
CA PRO A 421 -5.58 -28.15 -11.89
C PRO A 421 -5.87 -29.30 -12.86
N ASP A 422 -5.17 -30.41 -12.65
CA ASP A 422 -5.40 -31.67 -13.36
C ASP A 422 -6.64 -32.39 -12.80
N ASP A 423 -7.78 -32.33 -13.52
CA ASP A 423 -9.09 -32.84 -13.09
C ASP A 423 -9.53 -34.10 -13.90
N ASP A 424 -8.60 -34.99 -14.29
CA ASP A 424 -8.82 -36.25 -15.03
C ASP A 424 -9.40 -36.11 -16.46
N GLY A 425 -9.06 -35.03 -17.19
CA GLY A 425 -9.44 -34.81 -18.60
C GLY A 425 -8.54 -33.81 -19.32
N ASP A 426 -8.69 -33.69 -20.65
CA ASP A 426 -7.93 -32.71 -21.43
C ASP A 426 -8.27 -31.27 -20.98
N VAL A 427 -7.23 -30.49 -20.66
CA VAL A 427 -7.37 -29.10 -20.21
C VAL A 427 -7.51 -28.18 -21.42
N ASP A 428 -8.69 -27.61 -21.59
CA ASP A 428 -8.95 -26.56 -22.58
C ASP A 428 -8.97 -25.17 -21.91
N PHE A 429 -7.87 -24.43 -22.04
CA PHE A 429 -7.76 -23.07 -21.49
C PHE A 429 -8.74 -22.08 -22.13
N ALA A 430 -9.13 -22.28 -23.40
CA ALA A 430 -9.99 -21.35 -24.13
C ALA A 430 -11.44 -21.36 -23.61
N THR A 431 -11.88 -22.47 -23.01
CA THR A 431 -13.21 -22.57 -22.39
C THR A 431 -13.20 -22.17 -20.91
N ARG A 432 -12.03 -22.11 -20.29
CA ARG A 432 -11.87 -21.88 -18.84
C ARG A 432 -11.44 -20.46 -18.50
N PHE A 433 -10.93 -19.69 -19.46
CA PHE A 433 -10.60 -18.28 -19.29
C PHE A 433 -11.27 -17.45 -20.39
N ASP A 434 -11.70 -16.24 -20.06
CA ASP A 434 -12.17 -15.30 -21.09
C ASP A 434 -10.99 -14.65 -21.86
N ALA A 435 -11.33 -13.79 -22.82
CA ALA A 435 -10.35 -13.09 -23.64
C ALA A 435 -9.43 -12.14 -22.84
N ASN A 436 -9.86 -11.71 -21.65
CA ASN A 436 -9.07 -10.88 -20.74
C ASN A 436 -8.38 -11.70 -19.63
N GLY A 437 -8.44 -13.03 -19.69
CA GLY A 437 -7.75 -13.91 -18.75
C GLY A 437 -8.44 -14.11 -17.41
N ASN A 438 -9.71 -13.79 -17.29
CA ASN A 438 -10.46 -14.09 -16.08
C ASN A 438 -10.92 -15.55 -16.08
N LEU A 439 -10.78 -16.25 -14.95
CA LEU A 439 -11.21 -17.64 -14.82
C LEU A 439 -12.74 -17.73 -14.87
N LEU A 440 -13.30 -18.59 -15.72
CA LEU A 440 -14.75 -18.73 -15.97
C LEU A 440 -15.41 -19.84 -15.15
N GLN A 441 -14.62 -20.71 -14.51
CA GLN A 441 -15.13 -21.79 -13.68
C GLN A 441 -14.16 -22.10 -12.54
N LEU A 442 -14.61 -21.89 -11.30
CA LEU A 442 -13.79 -21.98 -10.09
C LEU A 442 -13.38 -23.42 -9.79
N VAL A 443 -14.38 -24.28 -9.73
CA VAL A 443 -14.29 -25.74 -9.67
C VAL A 443 -15.37 -26.31 -10.58
N ARG A 444 -15.29 -27.60 -10.91
CA ARG A 444 -16.27 -28.25 -11.79
C ARG A 444 -17.71 -28.00 -11.28
N GLY A 445 -18.53 -27.41 -12.13
CA GLY A 445 -19.93 -27.08 -11.83
C GLY A 445 -20.17 -25.68 -11.23
N GLN A 446 -19.12 -24.91 -10.91
CA GLN A 446 -19.24 -23.55 -10.39
C GLN A 446 -18.75 -22.51 -11.41
N ALA A 447 -19.68 -22.02 -12.24
CA ALA A 447 -19.41 -20.99 -13.23
C ALA A 447 -19.19 -19.62 -12.58
N MET A 448 -18.41 -18.76 -13.22
CA MET A 448 -18.12 -17.41 -12.77
C MET A 448 -18.41 -16.40 -13.87
N GLY A 449 -19.03 -15.28 -13.48
CA GLY A 449 -19.27 -14.13 -14.35
C GLY A 449 -18.43 -12.93 -13.92
N TRP A 450 -17.95 -12.18 -14.90
CA TRP A 450 -17.08 -11.02 -14.72
C TRP A 450 -17.72 -9.79 -15.36
N ASP A 451 -17.67 -8.66 -14.67
CA ASP A 451 -18.16 -7.41 -15.22
C ASP A 451 -17.20 -6.83 -16.28
N VAL A 452 -17.59 -5.69 -16.86
CA VAL A 452 -16.83 -4.97 -17.89
C VAL A 452 -15.50 -4.41 -17.38
N ARG A 453 -15.31 -4.30 -16.06
CA ARG A 453 -14.08 -3.83 -15.41
C ARG A 453 -13.15 -4.99 -15.02
N ASN A 454 -13.47 -6.22 -15.43
CA ASN A 454 -12.75 -7.44 -15.04
C ASN A 454 -12.78 -7.70 -13.52
N GLN A 455 -13.89 -7.35 -12.86
CA GLN A 455 -14.15 -7.69 -11.47
C GLN A 455 -15.12 -8.86 -11.41
N LEU A 456 -14.96 -9.72 -10.40
CA LEU A 456 -15.80 -10.91 -10.25
C LEU A 456 -17.22 -10.44 -9.88
N GLN A 457 -18.18 -10.67 -10.77
CA GLN A 457 -19.56 -10.20 -10.59
C GLN A 457 -20.42 -11.24 -9.89
N HIS A 458 -20.30 -12.52 -10.25
CA HIS A 458 -21.02 -13.61 -9.58
C HIS A 458 -20.32 -14.96 -9.72
N ILE A 459 -20.65 -15.86 -8.79
CA ILE A 459 -20.31 -17.29 -8.82
C ILE A 459 -21.61 -18.08 -8.69
N THR A 460 -21.89 -18.95 -9.66
CA THR A 460 -22.96 -19.93 -9.54
C THR A 460 -22.49 -21.08 -8.66
N THR A 461 -23.03 -21.17 -7.45
CA THR A 461 -22.63 -22.16 -6.44
C THR A 461 -23.29 -23.52 -6.67
N VAL A 462 -24.57 -23.53 -7.10
CA VAL A 462 -25.32 -24.73 -7.48
C VAL A 462 -26.14 -24.44 -8.73
N GLN A 463 -25.83 -25.15 -9.82
CA GLN A 463 -26.59 -25.08 -11.07
C GLN A 463 -27.84 -25.97 -11.03
N ARG A 464 -28.99 -25.43 -11.41
CA ARG A 464 -30.25 -26.19 -11.50
C ARG A 464 -30.76 -26.22 -12.94
N LYS A 465 -31.32 -27.36 -13.35
CA LYS A 465 -31.75 -27.58 -14.74
C LYS A 465 -33.03 -26.81 -15.09
N ASP A 466 -34.00 -26.82 -14.19
CA ASP A 466 -35.37 -26.35 -14.45
C ASP A 466 -35.81 -25.28 -13.42
N GLY A 467 -34.88 -24.40 -13.00
CA GLY A 467 -35.15 -23.33 -12.02
C GLY A 467 -33.95 -22.38 -11.82
N PRO A 468 -34.09 -21.33 -10.99
CA PRO A 468 -33.00 -20.42 -10.68
C PRO A 468 -31.86 -21.14 -9.96
N ASN A 469 -30.64 -20.67 -10.20
CA ASN A 469 -29.44 -21.20 -9.54
C ASN A 469 -29.32 -20.67 -8.10
N ASP A 470 -28.40 -21.28 -7.35
CA ASP A 470 -27.88 -20.70 -6.12
C ASP A 470 -26.61 -19.91 -6.48
N ASP A 471 -26.53 -18.63 -6.13
CA ASP A 471 -25.47 -17.72 -6.59
C ASP A 471 -24.86 -16.92 -5.42
N GLU A 472 -23.60 -16.50 -5.57
CA GLU A 472 -22.98 -15.44 -4.78
C GLU A 472 -22.61 -14.30 -5.74
N ARG A 473 -23.15 -13.11 -5.50
CA ARG A 473 -23.01 -11.91 -6.35
C ARG A 473 -22.32 -10.79 -5.59
N TYR A 474 -21.50 -10.00 -6.29
CA TYR A 474 -20.75 -8.90 -5.73
C TYR A 474 -21.03 -7.61 -6.49
N VAL A 475 -21.08 -6.49 -5.77
CA VAL A 475 -21.26 -5.14 -6.32
C VAL A 475 -20.15 -4.25 -5.80
N TYR A 476 -19.54 -3.47 -6.71
CA TYR A 476 -18.39 -2.61 -6.44
C TYR A 476 -18.76 -1.13 -6.63
N ASP A 477 -18.06 -0.24 -5.95
CA ASP A 477 -18.11 1.21 -6.22
C ASP A 477 -17.32 1.61 -7.47
N GLY A 478 -17.33 2.91 -7.79
CA GLY A 478 -16.62 3.46 -8.95
C GLY A 478 -15.10 3.30 -8.87
N GLN A 479 -14.54 3.09 -7.67
CA GLN A 479 -13.11 2.83 -7.46
C GLN A 479 -12.76 1.33 -7.54
N GLY A 480 -13.77 0.47 -7.63
CA GLY A 480 -13.61 -0.97 -7.74
C GLY A 480 -13.52 -1.71 -6.41
N LEU A 481 -13.93 -1.10 -5.29
CA LEU A 481 -14.00 -1.74 -3.98
C LEU A 481 -15.38 -2.35 -3.75
N ARG A 482 -15.44 -3.53 -3.13
CA ARG A 482 -16.68 -4.27 -2.90
C ARG A 482 -17.53 -3.57 -1.84
N CYS A 483 -18.75 -3.18 -2.22
CA CYS A 483 -19.72 -2.56 -1.32
C CYS A 483 -20.88 -3.48 -0.94
N ARG A 484 -21.21 -4.48 -1.78
CA ARG A 484 -22.23 -5.50 -1.48
C ARG A 484 -21.76 -6.90 -1.83
N LYS A 485 -22.19 -7.86 -1.02
CA LYS A 485 -22.14 -9.30 -1.31
C LYS A 485 -23.52 -9.90 -1.05
N ILE A 486 -24.09 -10.57 -2.04
CA ILE A 486 -25.45 -11.13 -1.97
C ILE A 486 -25.35 -12.63 -2.28
N SER A 487 -25.86 -13.49 -1.39
CA SER A 487 -25.96 -14.92 -1.63
C SER A 487 -27.42 -15.34 -1.73
N THR A 488 -27.76 -16.06 -2.78
CA THR A 488 -29.10 -16.62 -3.01
C THR A 488 -29.04 -18.13 -3.00
N ALA A 489 -29.98 -18.77 -2.30
CA ALA A 489 -30.14 -20.22 -2.29
C ALA A 489 -31.62 -20.59 -2.40
N GLN A 490 -31.95 -21.56 -3.24
CA GLN A 490 -33.33 -21.98 -3.45
C GLN A 490 -33.68 -23.14 -2.50
N ALA A 491 -34.70 -22.96 -1.66
CA ALA A 491 -35.16 -23.98 -0.71
C ALA A 491 -36.70 -24.03 -0.68
N SER A 492 -37.31 -25.19 -0.95
CA SER A 492 -38.76 -25.43 -0.84
C SER A 492 -39.64 -24.31 -1.42
N ASP A 493 -39.49 -24.03 -2.72
CA ASP A 493 -40.21 -23.00 -3.49
C ASP A 493 -40.02 -21.53 -3.07
N ARG A 494 -39.01 -21.23 -2.23
CA ARG A 494 -38.59 -19.85 -1.92
C ARG A 494 -37.10 -19.63 -2.21
N THR A 495 -36.76 -18.41 -2.58
CA THR A 495 -35.37 -17.92 -2.64
C THR A 495 -34.99 -17.35 -1.28
N LEU A 496 -33.96 -17.92 -0.66
CA LEU A 496 -33.33 -17.41 0.54
C LEU A 496 -32.22 -16.44 0.11
N THR A 497 -32.27 -15.21 0.60
CA THR A 497 -31.27 -14.18 0.29
C THR A 497 -30.55 -13.74 1.55
N ASN A 498 -29.23 -13.81 1.52
CA ASN A 498 -28.35 -13.22 2.52
C ASN A 498 -27.60 -12.06 1.87
N GLU A 499 -27.38 -10.97 2.60
CA GLU A 499 -26.68 -9.79 2.09
C GLU A 499 -25.67 -9.27 3.11
N VAL A 500 -24.53 -8.80 2.62
CA VAL A 500 -23.54 -8.04 3.38
C VAL A 500 -23.34 -6.71 2.68
N ARG A 501 -23.56 -5.61 3.41
CA ARG A 501 -23.17 -4.25 2.98
C ARG A 501 -21.88 -3.86 3.71
N TYR A 502 -20.91 -3.37 2.95
CA TYR A 502 -19.61 -2.92 3.47
C TYR A 502 -19.58 -1.40 3.49
N LEU A 503 -19.37 -0.82 4.68
CA LEU A 503 -19.31 0.61 4.93
C LEU A 503 -18.06 0.92 5.78
N PRO A 504 -17.58 2.17 5.80
CA PRO A 504 -16.44 2.51 6.64
C PRO A 504 -16.74 2.23 8.12
N GLY A 505 -15.97 1.33 8.73
CA GLY A 505 -16.11 0.94 10.13
C GLY A 505 -17.26 -0.03 10.44
N LEU A 506 -18.09 -0.41 9.46
CA LEU A 506 -19.31 -1.19 9.70
C LEU A 506 -19.61 -2.18 8.56
N GLU A 507 -19.95 -3.41 8.92
CA GLU A 507 -20.63 -4.33 8.00
C GLU A 507 -22.06 -4.56 8.48
N ILE A 508 -23.04 -4.46 7.59
CA ILE A 508 -24.44 -4.81 7.88
C ILE A 508 -24.72 -6.14 7.19
N ARG A 509 -25.02 -7.17 7.98
CA ARG A 509 -25.26 -8.54 7.54
C ARG A 509 -26.72 -8.90 7.78
N THR A 510 -27.46 -9.18 6.72
CA THR A 510 -28.85 -9.65 6.80
C THR A 510 -28.96 -11.05 6.23
N THR A 511 -29.82 -11.87 6.83
CA THR A 511 -30.04 -13.26 6.40
C THR A 511 -31.51 -13.53 6.12
N ALA A 512 -31.76 -14.57 5.34
CA ALA A 512 -33.11 -14.96 4.93
C ALA A 512 -34.02 -15.41 6.08
N ASP A 513 -33.45 -15.80 7.23
CA ASP A 513 -34.18 -16.15 8.46
C ASP A 513 -34.46 -14.95 9.37
N GLY A 514 -34.09 -13.74 8.96
CA GLY A 514 -34.41 -12.49 9.66
C GLY A 514 -33.34 -12.04 10.67
N GLU A 515 -32.13 -12.61 10.63
CA GLU A 515 -30.98 -12.07 11.37
C GLU A 515 -30.56 -10.74 10.75
N ILE A 516 -30.36 -9.74 11.60
CA ILE A 516 -29.76 -8.45 11.24
C ILE A 516 -28.60 -8.23 12.21
N LEU A 517 -27.39 -8.39 11.69
CA LEU A 517 -26.14 -8.30 12.44
C LEU A 517 -25.31 -7.13 11.92
N HIS A 518 -25.04 -6.18 12.79
CA HIS A 518 -24.05 -5.13 12.61
C HIS A 518 -22.70 -5.61 13.14
N VAL A 519 -21.70 -5.68 12.28
CA VAL A 519 -20.33 -5.98 12.66
C VAL A 519 -19.53 -4.69 12.62
N VAL A 520 -19.33 -4.09 13.79
CA VAL A 520 -18.45 -2.92 13.92
C VAL A 520 -17.01 -3.38 13.78
N THR A 521 -16.25 -2.74 12.89
CA THR A 521 -14.88 -3.10 12.55
C THR A 521 -13.92 -1.99 12.96
N VAL A 522 -12.94 -2.31 13.79
CA VAL A 522 -11.98 -1.33 14.31
C VAL A 522 -10.57 -1.91 14.31
N GLN A 523 -9.62 -1.19 13.73
CA GLN A 523 -8.21 -1.49 13.90
C GLN A 523 -7.71 -0.83 15.19
N ALA A 524 -7.32 -1.63 16.18
CA ALA A 524 -6.89 -1.18 17.50
C ALA A 524 -5.42 -1.58 17.72
N GLY A 525 -4.50 -0.77 17.20
CA GLY A 525 -3.08 -1.12 17.12
C GLY A 525 -2.83 -2.20 16.07
N ARG A 526 -2.13 -3.28 16.43
CA ARG A 526 -1.95 -4.46 15.56
C ARG A 526 -3.14 -5.42 15.60
N ASN A 527 -4.07 -5.26 16.56
CA ASN A 527 -5.25 -6.10 16.66
C ASN A 527 -6.38 -5.59 15.78
N SER A 528 -6.99 -6.49 15.01
CA SER A 528 -8.28 -6.24 14.39
C SER A 528 -9.38 -6.61 15.41
N VAL A 529 -10.24 -5.66 15.73
CA VAL A 529 -11.33 -5.85 16.69
C VAL A 529 -12.66 -5.78 15.97
N ARG A 530 -13.50 -6.79 16.21
CA ARG A 530 -14.85 -6.87 15.66
C ARG A 530 -15.88 -6.96 16.78
N VAL A 531 -16.92 -6.13 16.73
CA VAL A 531 -18.03 -6.19 17.69
C VAL A 531 -19.29 -6.66 16.97
N LEU A 532 -19.85 -7.76 17.44
CA LEU A 532 -21.07 -8.36 16.89
C LEU A 532 -22.29 -7.81 17.63
N HIS A 533 -23.02 -6.92 16.97
CA HIS A 533 -24.26 -6.31 17.46
C HIS A 533 -25.46 -6.80 16.64
N TRP A 534 -26.33 -7.60 17.25
CA TRP A 534 -27.58 -8.00 16.64
C TRP A 534 -28.68 -6.99 16.92
N GLU A 535 -29.26 -6.47 15.86
CA GLU A 535 -30.53 -5.73 15.89
C GLU A 535 -31.71 -6.72 15.95
N ALA A 536 -31.62 -7.83 15.19
CA ALA A 536 -32.63 -8.89 15.16
C ALA A 536 -32.01 -10.27 14.96
N GLY A 537 -32.73 -11.32 15.37
CA GLY A 537 -32.37 -12.72 15.09
C GLY A 537 -31.11 -13.26 15.78
N LYS A 538 -30.68 -12.66 16.90
CA LYS A 538 -29.50 -13.11 17.66
C LYS A 538 -29.55 -14.61 17.98
N PRO A 539 -28.52 -15.41 17.63
CA PRO A 539 -28.47 -16.81 17.99
C PRO A 539 -28.44 -17.07 19.49
N ASP A 540 -28.90 -18.25 19.89
CA ASP A 540 -28.69 -18.77 21.25
C ASP A 540 -27.21 -19.11 21.49
N GLY A 541 -26.75 -18.95 22.73
CA GLY A 541 -25.37 -19.27 23.12
C GLY A 541 -24.33 -18.20 22.79
N ILE A 542 -24.73 -17.06 22.22
CA ILE A 542 -23.88 -15.88 22.02
C ILE A 542 -24.54 -14.65 22.68
N ALA A 543 -23.75 -13.87 23.41
CA ALA A 543 -24.19 -12.60 23.97
C ALA A 543 -24.25 -11.52 22.89
N ASN A 544 -25.21 -10.59 22.99
CA ASN A 544 -25.19 -9.42 22.11
C ASN A 544 -23.97 -8.55 22.45
N ASN A 545 -23.51 -7.74 21.49
CA ASN A 545 -22.34 -6.87 21.62
C ASN A 545 -21.05 -7.63 21.96
N GLN A 546 -20.92 -8.88 21.52
CA GLN A 546 -19.70 -9.66 21.75
C GLN A 546 -18.53 -9.00 21.03
N VAL A 547 -17.45 -8.73 21.76
CA VAL A 547 -16.21 -8.17 21.19
C VAL A 547 -15.25 -9.31 20.93
N ARG A 548 -14.63 -9.28 19.74
CA ARG A 548 -13.71 -10.30 19.25
C ARG A 548 -12.40 -9.64 18.87
N TYR A 549 -11.36 -9.90 19.66
CA TYR A 549 -10.01 -9.45 19.41
C TYR A 549 -9.28 -10.49 18.56
N SER A 550 -8.87 -10.12 17.36
CA SER A 550 -8.06 -10.97 16.48
C SER A 550 -6.58 -10.68 16.67
N LEU A 551 -5.83 -11.67 17.18
CA LEU A 551 -4.36 -11.63 17.22
C LEU A 551 -3.78 -12.15 15.90
N GLY A 552 -3.00 -11.29 15.24
CA GLY A 552 -2.37 -11.57 13.95
C GLY A 552 -0.98 -12.18 14.08
N ASP A 553 -0.58 -13.00 13.11
CA ASP A 553 0.84 -13.32 12.87
C ASP A 553 1.59 -12.15 12.19
N HIS A 554 2.82 -12.40 11.71
CA HIS A 554 3.63 -11.38 11.03
C HIS A 554 3.06 -10.93 9.68
N LEU A 555 2.16 -11.71 9.07
CA LEU A 555 1.44 -11.37 7.83
C LEU A 555 0.08 -10.71 8.11
N GLY A 556 -0.32 -10.61 9.38
CA GLY A 556 -1.65 -10.16 9.78
C GLY A 556 -2.73 -11.24 9.67
N SER A 557 -2.37 -12.51 9.53
CA SER A 557 -3.34 -13.62 9.52
C SER A 557 -3.93 -13.83 10.91
N SER A 558 -5.26 -13.94 11.01
CA SER A 558 -5.99 -14.10 12.28
C SER A 558 -5.76 -15.47 12.90
N THR A 559 -4.77 -15.59 13.78
CA THR A 559 -4.38 -16.86 14.42
C THR A 559 -5.20 -17.21 15.66
N LEU A 560 -5.64 -16.20 16.42
CA LEU A 560 -6.46 -16.35 17.62
C LEU A 560 -7.57 -15.31 17.62
N GLU A 561 -8.76 -15.70 18.06
CA GLU A 561 -9.84 -14.77 18.45
C GLU A 561 -10.11 -14.89 19.95
N LEU A 562 -10.08 -13.77 20.65
CA LEU A 562 -10.36 -13.67 22.09
C LEU A 562 -11.61 -12.83 22.34
N ASP A 563 -12.37 -13.17 23.37
CA ASP A 563 -13.53 -12.37 23.79
C ASP A 563 -13.14 -11.15 24.63
N GLN A 564 -14.14 -10.36 25.04
CA GLN A 564 -13.94 -9.19 25.90
C GLN A 564 -13.37 -9.49 27.30
N GLN A 565 -13.36 -10.75 27.75
CA GLN A 565 -12.71 -11.19 28.99
C GLN A 565 -11.31 -11.80 28.76
N GLY A 566 -10.82 -11.83 27.51
CA GLY A 566 -9.55 -12.47 27.15
C GLY A 566 -9.66 -13.99 27.01
N GLY A 567 -10.87 -14.55 27.03
CA GLY A 567 -11.12 -15.97 26.83
C GLY A 567 -11.03 -16.37 25.35
N LEU A 568 -10.42 -17.52 25.07
CA LEU A 568 -10.26 -18.03 23.71
C LEU A 568 -11.62 -18.37 23.07
N ILE A 569 -11.93 -17.74 21.94
CA ILE A 569 -13.09 -18.06 21.10
C ILE A 569 -12.70 -19.08 20.03
N SER A 570 -11.66 -18.77 19.25
CA SER A 570 -11.20 -19.60 18.14
C SER A 570 -9.69 -19.53 17.94
N GLN A 571 -9.13 -20.58 17.35
CA GLN A 571 -7.73 -20.66 16.94
C GLN A 571 -7.65 -21.23 15.54
N GLU A 572 -6.79 -20.68 14.70
CA GLU A 572 -6.62 -21.09 13.31
C GLU A 572 -5.15 -21.06 12.91
N SER A 573 -4.76 -22.01 12.06
CA SER A 573 -3.44 -22.06 11.44
C SER A 573 -3.57 -22.30 9.95
N TYR A 574 -2.59 -21.81 9.20
CA TYR A 574 -2.63 -21.78 7.74
C TYR A 574 -1.46 -22.57 7.15
N TYR A 575 -1.68 -23.21 6.02
CA TYR A 575 -0.60 -23.55 5.10
C TYR A 575 0.04 -22.27 4.56
N PRO A 576 1.27 -22.32 4.00
CA PRO A 576 1.99 -21.12 3.59
C PRO A 576 1.22 -20.24 2.61
N PHE A 577 0.45 -20.85 1.70
CA PHE A 577 -0.36 -20.15 0.70
C PHE A 577 -1.82 -19.88 1.16
N GLY A 578 -2.08 -19.88 2.47
CA GLY A 578 -3.32 -19.35 3.05
C GLY A 578 -4.53 -20.27 3.16
N SER A 579 -4.46 -21.52 2.66
CA SER A 579 -5.45 -22.54 2.99
C SER A 579 -5.37 -22.86 4.49
N THR A 580 -6.51 -23.08 5.15
CA THR A 580 -6.55 -23.41 6.58
C THR A 580 -6.04 -24.83 6.82
N ALA A 581 -4.97 -24.98 7.60
CA ALA A 581 -4.37 -26.26 7.97
C ALA A 581 -5.08 -26.90 9.18
N TRP A 582 -5.49 -26.08 10.14
CA TRP A 582 -6.22 -26.50 11.32
C TRP A 582 -7.07 -25.35 11.87
N TRP A 583 -8.26 -25.66 12.37
CA TRP A 583 -9.22 -24.69 12.89
C TRP A 583 -10.00 -25.26 14.08
N ALA A 584 -10.00 -24.53 15.18
CA ALA A 584 -10.71 -24.89 16.40
C ALA A 584 -11.52 -23.71 16.96
N ALA A 585 -12.64 -24.00 17.63
CA ALA A 585 -13.42 -23.01 18.36
C ALA A 585 -14.09 -23.62 19.60
N ARG A 586 -14.42 -22.78 20.59
CA ARG A 586 -15.17 -23.22 21.78
C ARG A 586 -16.65 -23.51 21.49
N SER A 587 -17.18 -22.94 20.40
CA SER A 587 -18.57 -23.10 19.96
C SER A 587 -18.65 -23.10 18.44
N ALA A 588 -19.41 -24.05 17.89
CA ALA A 588 -19.72 -24.08 16.46
C ALA A 588 -20.57 -22.88 16.03
N VAL A 589 -21.34 -22.28 16.94
CA VAL A 589 -22.14 -21.07 16.65
C VAL A 589 -21.20 -19.87 16.51
N GLU A 590 -20.28 -19.66 17.46
CA GLU A 590 -19.33 -18.53 17.43
C GLU A 590 -18.32 -18.64 16.28
N ALA A 591 -18.00 -19.86 15.85
CA ALA A 591 -17.09 -20.12 14.74
C ALA A 591 -17.61 -19.57 13.40
N LYS A 592 -18.94 -19.53 13.20
CA LYS A 592 -19.58 -19.05 11.96
C LYS A 592 -19.30 -17.58 11.67
N TYR A 593 -19.10 -16.78 12.72
CA TYR A 593 -18.93 -15.33 12.61
C TYR A 593 -17.47 -14.90 12.37
N LYS A 594 -16.51 -15.84 12.25
CA LYS A 594 -15.14 -15.53 11.83
C LYS A 594 -15.06 -15.45 10.30
N THR A 595 -15.00 -14.22 9.78
CA THR A 595 -14.97 -13.94 8.33
C THR A 595 -13.57 -13.55 7.83
N VAL A 596 -12.82 -12.78 8.61
CA VAL A 596 -11.42 -12.41 8.33
C VAL A 596 -10.46 -13.47 8.84
N ARG A 597 -9.53 -13.91 7.98
CA ARG A 597 -8.64 -15.06 8.23
C ARG A 597 -7.21 -14.77 7.79
N TYR A 598 -6.74 -15.39 6.71
CA TYR A 598 -5.37 -15.27 6.20
C TYR A 598 -5.06 -13.84 5.70
N SER A 599 -3.88 -13.32 6.05
CA SER A 599 -3.38 -11.99 5.65
C SER A 599 -4.37 -10.83 5.92
N GLY A 600 -5.21 -10.96 6.94
CA GLY A 600 -6.23 -9.96 7.28
C GLY A 600 -7.36 -9.84 6.25
N LYS A 601 -7.56 -10.83 5.38
CA LYS A 601 -8.59 -10.80 4.32
C LYS A 601 -9.82 -11.62 4.65
N GLU A 602 -10.98 -11.17 4.15
CA GLU A 602 -12.23 -11.92 4.24
C GLU A 602 -12.17 -13.13 3.31
N ARG A 603 -12.55 -14.29 3.84
CA ARG A 603 -12.74 -15.52 3.07
C ARG A 603 -14.23 -15.71 2.79
N ASP A 604 -14.60 -15.68 1.52
CA ASP A 604 -15.99 -15.85 1.09
C ASP A 604 -16.44 -17.32 1.15
N ALA A 605 -17.75 -17.55 0.97
CA ALA A 605 -18.33 -18.89 1.01
C ALA A 605 -17.78 -19.80 -0.11
N SER A 606 -17.42 -19.21 -1.25
CA SER A 606 -16.70 -19.86 -2.36
C SER A 606 -15.31 -20.38 -1.98
N GLY A 607 -14.77 -19.94 -0.84
CA GLY A 607 -13.42 -20.22 -0.38
C GLY A 607 -12.37 -19.20 -0.83
N LEU A 608 -12.71 -18.35 -1.80
CA LEU A 608 -11.82 -17.29 -2.28
C LEU A 608 -11.57 -16.26 -1.18
N TYR A 609 -10.37 -15.66 -1.20
CA TYR A 609 -10.07 -14.48 -0.43
C TYR A 609 -10.27 -13.22 -1.28
N TYR A 610 -11.02 -12.26 -0.76
CA TYR A 610 -11.18 -10.95 -1.38
C TYR A 610 -10.05 -10.02 -0.93
N TYR A 611 -9.25 -9.54 -1.88
CA TYR A 611 -8.10 -8.67 -1.60
C TYR A 611 -8.32 -7.20 -1.97
N GLY A 612 -9.45 -6.85 -2.58
CA GLY A 612 -9.68 -5.51 -3.14
C GLY A 612 -9.92 -5.62 -4.65
N PHE A 613 -8.84 -5.63 -5.42
CA PHE A 613 -8.91 -5.65 -6.89
C PHE A 613 -8.87 -7.06 -7.50
N ARG A 614 -8.52 -8.07 -6.70
CA ARG A 614 -8.44 -9.47 -7.14
C ARG A 614 -9.02 -10.42 -6.11
N TYR A 615 -9.39 -11.61 -6.59
CA TYR A 615 -9.75 -12.76 -5.77
C TYR A 615 -8.65 -13.81 -5.81
N TYR A 616 -8.27 -14.30 -4.63
CA TYR A 616 -7.20 -15.27 -4.46
C TYR A 616 -7.77 -16.66 -4.14
N ALA A 617 -7.33 -17.68 -4.89
CA ALA A 617 -7.67 -19.07 -4.63
C ALA A 617 -6.52 -19.78 -3.89
N PRO A 618 -6.57 -19.88 -2.54
CA PRO A 618 -5.45 -20.42 -1.76
C PRO A 618 -5.14 -21.89 -2.08
N TRP A 619 -6.15 -22.69 -2.46
CA TRP A 619 -5.91 -24.08 -2.88
C TRP A 619 -5.22 -24.15 -4.25
N LEU A 620 -5.44 -23.21 -5.16
CA LEU A 620 -4.72 -23.12 -6.44
C LEU A 620 -3.37 -22.39 -6.30
N GLN A 621 -3.14 -21.73 -5.16
CA GLN A 621 -1.96 -20.93 -4.85
C GLN A 621 -1.72 -19.79 -5.84
N ARG A 622 -2.80 -19.21 -6.38
CA ARG A 622 -2.73 -18.16 -7.40
C ARG A 622 -3.97 -17.28 -7.45
N TRP A 623 -3.84 -16.12 -8.08
CA TRP A 623 -4.97 -15.25 -8.41
C TRP A 623 -5.85 -15.88 -9.49
N ILE A 624 -7.15 -15.62 -9.46
CA ILE A 624 -8.09 -16.15 -10.48
C ILE A 624 -8.31 -15.20 -11.66
N ASN A 625 -7.81 -13.97 -11.54
CA ASN A 625 -7.79 -12.96 -12.59
C ASN A 625 -6.40 -12.30 -12.66
N PRO A 626 -6.00 -11.78 -13.85
CA PRO A 626 -4.70 -11.16 -14.02
C PRO A 626 -4.58 -9.87 -13.20
N ASP A 627 -3.36 -9.52 -12.81
CA ASP A 627 -3.06 -8.24 -12.16
C ASP A 627 -3.55 -7.04 -13.00
N PRO A 628 -4.50 -6.22 -12.51
CA PRO A 628 -4.96 -5.06 -13.25
C PRO A 628 -3.90 -3.94 -13.27
N ALA A 629 -2.90 -3.96 -12.38
CA ALA A 629 -1.75 -3.05 -12.44
C ALA A 629 -0.71 -3.46 -13.51
N GLY A 630 -0.83 -4.66 -14.11
CA GLY A 630 0.04 -5.12 -15.18
C GLY A 630 1.36 -5.71 -14.67
N ASP A 631 2.49 -5.35 -15.26
CA ASP A 631 3.80 -5.97 -15.03
C ASP A 631 4.55 -5.46 -13.79
N VAL A 632 3.84 -4.84 -12.84
CA VAL A 632 4.38 -4.27 -11.60
C VAL A 632 5.05 -5.30 -10.68
N ASP A 633 4.63 -6.57 -10.73
CA ASP A 633 5.29 -7.68 -10.01
C ASP A 633 5.93 -8.70 -10.96
N GLY A 634 6.24 -8.26 -12.18
CA GLY A 634 6.80 -9.08 -13.23
C GLY A 634 5.76 -9.57 -14.25
N LEU A 635 6.22 -10.40 -15.19
CA LEU A 635 5.45 -10.80 -16.38
C LEU A 635 4.48 -11.97 -16.15
N ASN A 636 4.31 -12.42 -14.90
CA ASN A 636 3.34 -13.45 -14.52
C ASN A 636 2.21 -12.80 -13.72
N PHE A 637 1.10 -12.51 -14.39
CA PHE A 637 0.01 -11.73 -13.80
C PHE A 637 -0.85 -12.52 -12.80
N TYR A 638 -0.57 -13.82 -12.60
CA TYR A 638 -1.30 -14.69 -11.68
C TYR A 638 -0.47 -15.12 -10.46
N ALA A 639 0.82 -14.76 -10.40
CA ALA A 639 1.71 -15.14 -9.31
C ALA A 639 1.26 -14.50 -7.99
N MET A 640 1.26 -15.30 -6.92
CA MET A 640 0.95 -14.81 -5.57
C MET A 640 2.25 -14.40 -4.88
N VAL A 641 2.44 -13.10 -4.66
CA VAL A 641 3.54 -12.49 -3.91
C VAL A 641 4.91 -13.15 -4.18
N ARG A 642 5.25 -13.27 -5.47
CA ARG A 642 6.52 -13.86 -5.95
C ARG A 642 6.78 -15.31 -5.51
N ASN A 643 5.74 -16.08 -5.21
CA ASN A 643 5.83 -17.43 -4.64
C ASN A 643 6.54 -17.48 -3.28
N ASN A 644 6.54 -16.38 -2.52
CA ASN A 644 7.08 -16.32 -1.17
C ASN A 644 6.04 -15.74 -0.19
N PRO A 645 4.96 -16.49 0.07
CA PRO A 645 3.82 -16.01 0.87
C PRO A 645 4.14 -15.89 2.37
N THR A 646 5.30 -16.37 2.79
CA THR A 646 5.80 -16.28 4.16
C THR A 646 6.53 -14.97 4.46
N ALA A 647 7.00 -14.26 3.43
CA ALA A 647 7.78 -13.02 3.58
C ALA A 647 7.03 -11.77 3.09
N TYR A 648 6.06 -11.93 2.19
CA TYR A 648 5.37 -10.82 1.53
C TYR A 648 3.85 -10.90 1.68
N THR A 649 3.22 -9.73 1.67
CA THR A 649 1.76 -9.55 1.67
C THR A 649 1.37 -8.67 0.50
N ASP A 650 0.19 -8.90 -0.09
CA ASP A 650 -0.43 -7.99 -1.07
C ASP A 650 -1.64 -7.32 -0.42
N PRO A 651 -1.59 -6.04 -0.01
CA PRO A 651 -2.71 -5.42 0.71
C PRO A 651 -3.94 -5.18 -0.15
N TYR A 652 -3.82 -5.09 -1.48
CA TYR A 652 -4.92 -4.69 -2.36
C TYR A 652 -5.16 -5.65 -3.53
N GLY A 653 -4.32 -6.67 -3.70
CA GLY A 653 -4.30 -7.51 -4.88
C GLY A 653 -3.66 -6.80 -6.07
N LEU A 654 -2.62 -5.98 -5.88
CA LEU A 654 -1.99 -5.15 -6.92
C LEU A 654 -0.45 -5.07 -6.86
N THR A 655 0.20 -5.67 -5.87
CA THR A 655 1.55 -5.19 -5.51
C THR A 655 2.63 -5.61 -6.52
N GLY A 656 3.42 -4.68 -7.08
CA GLY A 656 3.30 -3.22 -6.88
C GLY A 656 4.35 -2.32 -7.54
N GLU A 657 4.06 -1.02 -7.71
CA GLU A 657 5.03 -0.04 -8.24
C GLU A 657 4.60 1.45 -8.12
N TYR A 658 5.53 2.32 -8.55
CA TYR A 658 5.51 3.79 -8.67
C TYR A 658 4.25 4.38 -9.36
N ARG A 659 3.72 5.53 -8.89
CA ARG A 659 2.53 6.20 -9.46
C ARG A 659 2.93 7.38 -10.36
N GLY A 660 2.06 7.80 -11.28
CA GLY A 660 2.34 8.92 -12.19
C GLY A 660 3.22 8.59 -13.41
N ARG A 661 3.52 7.31 -13.66
CA ARG A 661 4.39 6.92 -14.77
C ARG A 661 3.89 7.49 -16.12
N ARG A 662 4.67 8.40 -16.73
CA ARG A 662 4.43 9.08 -18.02
C ARG A 662 3.20 9.98 -18.09
N ASP A 663 2.78 10.55 -16.97
CA ASP A 663 1.80 11.63 -16.98
C ASP A 663 2.34 12.94 -17.60
N SER A 664 1.59 14.04 -17.55
CA SER A 664 2.03 15.33 -18.13
C SER A 664 3.34 15.81 -17.52
N VAL A 665 3.43 15.84 -16.19
CA VAL A 665 4.62 16.30 -15.47
C VAL A 665 5.84 15.44 -15.82
N GLU A 666 5.75 14.11 -15.75
CA GLU A 666 6.89 13.26 -16.11
C GLU A 666 7.22 13.36 -17.60
N ARG A 667 6.23 13.58 -18.48
CA ARG A 667 6.49 13.81 -19.90
C ARG A 667 7.30 15.09 -20.11
N ASP A 668 6.97 16.18 -19.43
CA ASP A 668 7.73 17.43 -19.52
C ASP A 668 9.19 17.22 -19.07
N VAL A 669 9.41 16.46 -17.99
CA VAL A 669 10.75 16.08 -17.54
C VAL A 669 11.46 15.14 -18.54
N LEU A 670 10.73 14.19 -19.13
CA LEU A 670 11.23 13.28 -20.16
C LEU A 670 11.65 14.01 -21.45
N PHE A 671 10.94 15.09 -21.82
CA PHE A 671 11.25 15.90 -23.00
C PHE A 671 12.59 16.63 -22.86
N ASP A 672 12.92 17.11 -21.67
CA ASP A 672 14.15 17.87 -21.45
C ASP A 672 15.39 16.99 -21.19
N THR A 673 15.24 15.85 -20.48
CA THR A 673 16.43 15.18 -19.87
C THR A 673 16.37 13.65 -19.77
N GLY A 674 15.18 13.05 -19.69
CA GLY A 674 14.99 11.60 -19.69
C GLY A 674 15.10 10.97 -18.29
N ILE A 675 14.30 9.92 -18.02
CA ILE A 675 14.21 9.24 -16.72
C ILE A 675 14.93 7.89 -16.77
N LEU A 676 15.93 7.71 -15.91
CA LEU A 676 16.78 6.52 -15.75
C LEU A 676 16.13 5.44 -14.88
N ALA A 677 15.41 5.81 -13.83
CA ALA A 677 14.77 4.89 -12.90
C ALA A 677 13.59 5.52 -12.16
N ARG A 678 12.59 4.72 -11.80
CA ARG A 678 11.38 5.08 -11.03
C ARG A 678 11.20 4.18 -9.82
N GLY A 679 10.94 4.79 -8.68
CA GLY A 679 10.72 4.10 -7.42
C GLY A 679 11.96 3.35 -6.95
N ARG A 680 11.96 2.94 -5.69
CA ARG A 680 13.17 2.36 -5.07
C ARG A 680 13.62 1.06 -5.75
N SER A 681 12.67 0.32 -6.33
CA SER A 681 12.90 -0.88 -7.14
C SER A 681 13.78 -0.63 -8.37
N GLU A 682 13.50 0.39 -9.18
CA GLU A 682 14.32 0.68 -10.36
C GLU A 682 15.61 1.42 -9.95
N ILE A 683 15.55 2.30 -8.94
CA ILE A 683 16.70 3.12 -8.52
C ILE A 683 17.83 2.26 -7.96
N SER A 684 17.50 1.24 -7.17
CA SER A 684 18.48 0.30 -6.61
C SER A 684 19.22 -0.52 -7.68
N LYS A 685 18.77 -0.48 -8.94
CA LYS A 685 19.39 -1.18 -10.07
C LYS A 685 20.32 -0.28 -10.89
N LEU A 686 20.44 1.01 -10.57
CA LEU A 686 21.32 1.94 -11.28
C LEU A 686 22.81 1.65 -11.00
N PRO A 687 23.71 1.79 -11.99
CA PRO A 687 25.14 1.59 -11.78
C PRO A 687 25.71 2.65 -10.83
N LYS A 688 26.50 2.22 -9.84
CA LYS A 688 27.21 3.07 -8.84
C LYS A 688 26.40 3.58 -7.64
N THR A 689 25.17 3.11 -7.42
CA THR A 689 24.44 3.44 -6.20
C THR A 689 24.90 2.55 -5.04
N GLU A 690 25.23 3.15 -3.89
CA GLU A 690 25.29 2.37 -2.65
C GLU A 690 23.85 1.88 -2.34
N PRO A 691 23.63 0.58 -2.08
CA PRO A 691 22.29 -0.04 -2.00
C PRO A 691 21.29 0.62 -1.03
N ASP A 692 21.79 1.42 -0.09
CA ASP A 692 21.00 2.13 0.93
C ASP A 692 21.12 3.66 0.87
N HIS A 693 21.85 4.24 -0.09
CA HIS A 693 22.19 5.66 -0.09
C HIS A 693 20.95 6.56 0.10
N LEU A 694 19.95 6.31 -0.74
CA LEU A 694 18.71 7.08 -0.75
C LEU A 694 17.91 6.89 0.54
N ASN A 695 17.81 5.65 1.05
CA ASN A 695 17.13 5.36 2.32
C ASN A 695 17.81 6.08 3.49
N ARG A 696 19.14 6.06 3.55
CA ARG A 696 19.92 6.75 4.60
C ARG A 696 19.80 8.26 4.48
N ALA A 697 19.77 8.82 3.26
CA ALA A 697 19.58 10.24 3.04
C ALA A 697 18.21 10.72 3.50
N PHE A 698 17.12 10.02 3.16
CA PHE A 698 15.78 10.34 3.66
C PHE A 698 15.69 10.21 5.19
N LYS A 699 16.25 9.13 5.75
CA LYS A 699 16.30 8.95 7.20
C LYS A 699 17.07 10.05 7.93
N LEU A 700 18.18 10.50 7.35
CA LEU A 700 18.99 11.58 7.89
C LEU A 700 18.27 12.92 7.80
N ALA A 701 17.61 13.20 6.68
CA ALA A 701 16.78 14.39 6.48
C ALA A 701 15.63 14.40 7.49
N TYR A 702 14.85 13.31 7.59
CA TYR A 702 13.80 13.16 8.58
C TYR A 702 14.31 13.45 10.00
N SER A 703 15.43 12.84 10.39
CA SER A 703 16.02 13.02 11.71
C SER A 703 16.43 14.48 11.97
N ALA A 704 17.04 15.14 10.97
CA ALA A 704 17.47 16.52 11.08
C ALA A 704 16.28 17.48 11.24
N TRP A 705 15.25 17.32 10.41
CA TRP A 705 14.05 18.16 10.44
C TRP A 705 13.19 17.91 11.69
N SER A 706 13.04 16.66 12.13
CA SER A 706 12.32 16.30 13.34
C SER A 706 13.00 16.85 14.60
N GLU A 707 14.32 16.68 14.73
CA GLU A 707 15.06 17.17 15.90
C GLU A 707 15.12 18.70 15.95
N SER A 708 15.21 19.34 14.78
CA SER A 708 15.12 20.79 14.67
C SER A 708 13.75 21.31 15.09
N SER A 709 12.66 20.64 14.69
CA SER A 709 11.30 20.98 15.15
C SER A 709 11.21 20.93 16.68
N LYS A 710 11.72 19.88 17.33
CA LYS A 710 11.76 19.77 18.80
C LYS A 710 12.58 20.88 19.44
N THR A 711 13.76 21.17 18.89
CA THR A 711 14.65 22.23 19.37
C THR A 711 13.96 23.60 19.29
N LEU A 712 13.25 23.86 18.20
CA LEU A 712 12.51 25.10 17.98
C LEU A 712 11.23 25.16 18.84
N ALA A 713 10.54 24.05 19.07
CA ALA A 713 9.33 23.99 19.89
C ALA A 713 9.58 24.05 21.41
N ALA A 714 10.81 23.79 21.87
CA ALA A 714 11.14 23.71 23.29
C ALA A 714 10.73 24.99 24.06
N PRO A 715 10.19 24.91 25.29
CA PRO A 715 9.82 26.11 26.06
C PRO A 715 10.98 27.09 26.25
N ALA A 716 12.20 26.57 26.36
CA ALA A 716 13.45 27.32 26.35
C ALA A 716 14.41 26.72 25.31
N ILE A 717 15.05 27.58 24.52
CA ILE A 717 16.04 27.18 23.52
C ILE A 717 17.45 27.44 24.05
N ALA A 718 18.38 26.53 23.79
CA ALA A 718 19.78 26.74 24.14
C ALA A 718 20.40 27.87 23.31
N GLN A 719 21.44 28.51 23.85
CA GLN A 719 22.05 29.70 23.25
C GLN A 719 22.55 29.46 21.81
N LEU A 720 23.14 28.30 21.53
CA LEU A 720 23.70 27.99 20.21
C LEU A 720 22.61 27.80 19.13
N PRO A 721 21.58 26.97 19.31
CA PRO A 721 20.42 26.91 18.42
C PRO A 721 19.75 28.25 18.14
N GLU A 722 19.60 29.09 19.17
CA GLU A 722 19.03 30.44 19.02
C GLU A 722 19.90 31.34 18.13
N LEU A 723 21.22 31.25 18.31
CA LEU A 723 22.20 32.00 17.52
C LEU A 723 22.23 31.53 16.06
N LEU A 724 22.24 30.22 15.82
CA LEU A 724 22.19 29.62 14.49
C LEU A 724 20.93 30.06 13.73
N MET A 725 19.78 30.05 14.40
CA MET A 725 18.53 30.55 13.82
C MET A 725 18.65 32.03 13.41
N SER A 726 19.21 32.89 14.27
CA SER A 726 19.41 34.30 13.93
C SER A 726 20.41 34.51 12.79
N TYR A 727 21.48 33.73 12.73
CA TYR A 727 22.45 33.82 11.64
C TYR A 727 21.88 33.33 10.30
N VAL A 728 21.09 32.26 10.30
CA VAL A 728 20.55 31.68 9.06
C VAL A 728 19.30 32.41 8.57
N LEU A 729 18.41 32.82 9.48
CA LEU A 729 17.10 33.38 9.14
C LEU A 729 16.96 34.87 9.48
N GLY A 730 17.86 35.46 10.26
CA GLY A 730 17.75 36.82 10.77
C GLY A 730 17.18 36.90 12.19
N ASP A 731 17.48 37.99 12.90
CA ASP A 731 17.12 38.16 14.32
C ASP A 731 15.61 38.10 14.59
N GLY A 732 14.78 38.52 13.61
CA GLY A 732 13.33 38.48 13.74
C GLY A 732 12.74 37.07 13.79
N ALA A 733 13.49 36.04 13.39
CA ALA A 733 13.02 34.65 13.42
C ALA A 733 12.74 34.15 14.84
N LYS A 734 13.36 34.78 15.85
CA LYS A 734 13.15 34.45 17.28
C LYS A 734 11.70 34.59 17.70
N GLU A 735 11.03 35.64 17.23
CA GLU A 735 9.65 35.95 17.58
C GLU A 735 8.65 35.01 16.89
N ARG A 736 9.08 34.36 15.79
CA ARG A 736 8.27 33.46 14.95
C ARG A 736 8.69 31.99 15.07
N ARG A 737 9.36 31.64 16.16
CA ARG A 737 9.91 30.30 16.41
C ARG A 737 8.87 29.18 16.38
N GLY A 738 7.63 29.46 16.83
CA GLY A 738 6.53 28.49 16.77
C GLY A 738 6.14 28.11 15.34
N GLU A 739 6.06 29.10 14.45
CA GLU A 739 5.78 28.92 13.01
C GLU A 739 6.88 28.08 12.33
N LEU A 740 8.13 28.34 12.71
CA LEU A 740 9.29 27.55 12.29
C LEU A 740 9.21 26.11 12.77
N ALA A 741 8.88 25.88 14.05
CA ALA A 741 8.75 24.54 14.60
C ALA A 741 7.67 23.71 13.87
N GLU A 742 6.52 24.33 13.56
CA GLU A 742 5.44 23.72 12.80
C GLU A 742 5.86 23.39 11.36
N THR A 743 6.51 24.34 10.68
CA THR A 743 7.05 24.12 9.33
C THR A 743 7.98 22.90 9.31
N TYR A 744 8.91 22.83 10.26
CA TYR A 744 9.84 21.71 10.35
C TYR A 744 9.16 20.39 10.70
N SER A 745 8.13 20.42 11.54
CA SER A 745 7.35 19.23 11.88
C SER A 745 6.64 18.66 10.66
N THR A 746 5.95 19.51 9.89
CA THR A 746 5.19 19.08 8.71
C THR A 746 6.12 18.57 7.61
N THR A 747 7.26 19.23 7.37
CA THR A 747 8.28 18.72 6.44
C THR A 747 8.89 17.41 6.93
N ALA A 748 9.11 17.23 8.23
CA ALA A 748 9.54 15.93 8.77
C ALA A 748 8.49 14.83 8.54
N CYS A 749 7.19 15.08 8.74
CA CYS A 749 6.14 14.11 8.45
C CYS A 749 6.12 13.69 6.97
N MET A 750 6.29 14.65 6.07
CA MET A 750 6.32 14.34 4.64
C MET A 750 7.60 13.56 4.27
N LEU A 751 8.77 13.93 4.80
CA LEU A 751 10.01 13.17 4.63
C LEU A 751 9.87 11.72 5.14
N LYS A 752 9.09 11.51 6.21
CA LYS A 752 8.75 10.19 6.73
C LYS A 752 7.90 9.38 5.74
N ASP A 753 6.90 10.00 5.09
CA ASP A 753 6.03 9.35 4.10
C ASP A 753 6.83 8.83 2.89
N TYR A 754 7.79 9.61 2.37
CA TYR A 754 8.72 9.13 1.33
C TYR A 754 9.66 8.01 1.80
N ASN A 755 9.92 7.90 3.11
CA ASN A 755 10.92 6.99 3.67
C ASN A 755 10.36 5.63 4.14
N GLU A 756 9.17 5.59 4.73
CA GLU A 756 8.70 4.44 5.54
C GLU A 756 7.54 3.63 4.91
N GLY A 757 7.32 3.71 3.60
CA GLY A 757 6.27 2.91 2.94
C GLY A 757 4.92 3.62 2.79
N GLY A 758 4.88 4.93 3.00
CA GLY A 758 3.69 5.77 2.82
C GLY A 758 3.26 5.96 1.35
N GLY A 759 2.24 6.80 1.14
CA GLY A 759 1.64 7.02 -0.20
C GLY A 759 2.65 7.51 -1.24
N HIS A 760 3.70 8.19 -0.78
CA HIS A 760 4.78 8.73 -1.59
C HIS A 760 6.08 7.90 -1.58
N TYR A 761 6.12 6.76 -0.87
CA TYR A 761 7.33 5.94 -0.70
C TYR A 761 8.03 5.56 -2.01
N ASN A 762 7.22 5.29 -3.03
CA ASN A 762 7.67 4.96 -4.37
C ASN A 762 7.44 6.12 -5.35
N GLN A 763 7.49 7.39 -4.94
CA GLN A 763 7.31 8.57 -5.82
C GLN A 763 8.63 9.33 -6.03
N ILE A 764 9.68 8.60 -6.42
CA ILE A 764 11.01 9.16 -6.68
C ILE A 764 11.48 8.70 -8.06
N ALA A 765 11.91 9.62 -8.90
CA ALA A 765 12.46 9.32 -10.21
C ALA A 765 13.85 9.93 -10.40
N ILE A 766 14.72 9.19 -11.08
CA ILE A 766 16.08 9.61 -11.37
C ILE A 766 16.16 10.06 -12.82
N MET A 767 16.62 11.28 -13.04
CA MET A 767 16.78 11.95 -14.33
C MET A 767 18.22 11.81 -14.84
N LYS A 768 18.36 11.78 -16.17
CA LYS A 768 19.64 11.79 -16.87
C LYS A 768 20.01 13.21 -17.27
N ASN A 769 21.18 13.71 -16.90
CA ASN A 769 21.75 14.97 -17.43
C ASN A 769 20.78 16.17 -17.42
N TYR A 770 20.35 16.61 -16.23
CA TYR A 770 19.60 17.86 -16.05
C TYR A 770 20.50 18.98 -15.56
N SER A 771 20.54 20.09 -16.29
CA SER A 771 21.48 21.21 -16.06
C SER A 771 20.90 22.37 -15.25
N GLY A 772 19.71 22.22 -14.66
CA GLY A 772 19.00 23.29 -13.97
C GLY A 772 19.00 23.21 -12.43
N THR A 773 19.01 22.01 -11.85
CA THR A 773 19.01 21.74 -10.39
C THR A 773 19.33 20.26 -10.13
N ASP A 774 19.77 19.93 -8.91
CA ASP A 774 20.10 18.56 -8.49
C ASP A 774 18.86 17.71 -8.22
N ALA A 775 17.77 18.35 -7.80
CA ALA A 775 16.46 17.75 -7.66
C ALA A 775 15.38 18.83 -7.81
N PHE A 776 14.14 18.41 -8.05
CA PHE A 776 12.96 19.27 -7.92
C PHE A 776 11.71 18.45 -7.60
N ILE A 777 10.71 19.12 -7.04
CA ILE A 777 9.32 18.68 -7.05
C ILE A 777 8.51 19.71 -7.82
N ASP A 778 7.72 19.23 -8.78
CA ASP A 778 6.74 20.09 -9.42
C ASP A 778 5.53 20.27 -8.49
N LEU A 779 5.23 21.53 -8.15
CA LEU A 779 4.15 21.88 -7.24
C LEU A 779 2.77 21.54 -7.83
N GLU A 780 2.65 21.47 -9.16
CA GLU A 780 1.45 21.06 -9.87
C GLU A 780 1.33 19.54 -10.01
N ASP A 781 2.39 18.78 -9.66
CA ASP A 781 2.35 17.32 -9.65
C ASP A 781 1.40 16.79 -8.58
N GLN A 782 0.37 16.05 -9.00
CA GLN A 782 -0.61 15.44 -8.11
C GLN A 782 -0.01 14.28 -7.31
N HIS A 783 1.06 13.66 -7.80
CA HIS A 783 1.76 12.57 -7.13
C HIS A 783 2.90 13.05 -6.24
N LYS A 784 3.21 14.36 -6.30
CA LYS A 784 4.32 15.00 -5.59
C LYS A 784 5.63 14.23 -5.79
N ARG A 785 5.97 13.82 -7.01
CA ARG A 785 7.18 13.02 -7.23
C ARG A 785 8.42 13.87 -7.07
N ILE A 786 9.46 13.27 -6.52
CA ILE A 786 10.78 13.88 -6.43
C ILE A 786 11.57 13.45 -7.66
N PHE A 787 11.91 14.41 -8.51
CA PHE A 787 12.77 14.20 -9.66
C PHE A 787 14.19 14.59 -9.27
N MET A 788 15.13 13.64 -9.30
CA MET A 788 16.52 13.88 -8.90
C MET A 788 17.48 13.54 -10.02
N VAL A 789 18.58 14.27 -10.16
CA VAL A 789 19.64 13.90 -11.10
C VAL A 789 20.42 12.70 -10.58
N GLU A 790 20.89 11.85 -11.51
CA GLU A 790 21.69 10.66 -11.17
C GLU A 790 22.91 10.97 -10.29
N ASP A 791 23.56 12.12 -10.50
CA ASP A 791 24.75 12.51 -9.76
C ASP A 791 24.51 12.66 -8.25
N LEU A 792 23.28 12.97 -7.82
CA LEU A 792 22.94 13.12 -6.40
C LEU A 792 23.06 11.79 -5.64
N LEU A 793 23.03 10.66 -6.34
CA LEU A 793 23.25 9.33 -5.75
C LEU A 793 24.74 9.05 -5.44
N ASN A 794 25.65 9.89 -5.94
CA ASN A 794 27.09 9.82 -5.69
C ASN A 794 27.58 10.90 -4.72
N VAL A 795 26.71 11.81 -4.29
CA VAL A 795 26.99 12.82 -3.27
C VAL A 795 26.96 12.16 -1.89
N HIS A 796 27.75 12.63 -0.94
CA HIS A 796 27.77 12.16 0.44
C HIS A 796 26.37 12.21 1.05
N VAL A 797 26.01 11.21 1.86
CA VAL A 797 24.63 11.04 2.37
C VAL A 797 24.08 12.27 3.11
N ALA A 798 24.95 13.03 3.77
CA ALA A 798 24.57 14.29 4.41
C ALA A 798 24.19 15.36 3.37
N GLY A 799 24.93 15.47 2.26
CA GLY A 799 24.59 16.36 1.15
C GLY A 799 23.24 16.02 0.52
N THR A 800 23.05 14.76 0.13
CA THR A 800 21.77 14.28 -0.40
C THR A 800 20.62 14.53 0.57
N SER A 801 20.84 14.39 1.88
CA SER A 801 19.79 14.66 2.88
C SER A 801 19.39 16.14 2.95
N ILE A 802 20.32 17.07 2.74
CA ILE A 802 20.01 18.50 2.65
C ILE A 802 19.12 18.74 1.42
N THR A 803 19.49 18.17 0.27
CA THR A 803 18.73 18.32 -0.98
C THR A 803 17.32 17.74 -0.84
N LEU A 804 17.16 16.55 -0.28
CA LEU A 804 15.84 15.95 -0.04
C LEU A 804 14.98 16.78 0.92
N GLY A 805 15.58 17.31 1.99
CA GLY A 805 14.90 18.20 2.91
C GLY A 805 14.44 19.50 2.24
N HIS A 806 15.28 20.06 1.37
CA HIS A 806 14.93 21.22 0.55
C HIS A 806 13.72 20.90 -0.35
N GLU A 807 13.78 19.83 -1.13
CA GLU A 807 12.70 19.49 -2.06
C GLU A 807 11.38 19.23 -1.35
N VAL A 808 11.40 18.39 -0.31
CA VAL A 808 10.19 18.07 0.43
C VAL A 808 9.63 19.30 1.14
N SER A 809 10.46 20.30 1.49
CA SER A 809 9.95 21.56 2.06
C SER A 809 9.05 22.34 1.09
N HIS A 810 9.18 22.18 -0.22
CA HIS A 810 8.27 22.79 -1.20
C HIS A 810 6.87 22.16 -1.19
N THR A 811 6.75 20.86 -0.86
CA THR A 811 5.45 20.17 -0.79
C THR A 811 4.60 20.61 0.41
N VAL A 812 5.24 21.23 1.39
CA VAL A 812 4.66 21.59 2.66
C VAL A 812 4.33 23.08 2.65
N LEU A 813 3.06 23.41 2.92
CA LEU A 813 2.48 24.77 3.00
C LEU A 813 2.01 25.44 1.70
N ASN A 814 1.55 24.69 0.69
CA ASN A 814 0.74 25.24 -0.42
C ASN A 814 1.43 26.45 -1.12
N ASN A 815 2.66 26.24 -1.59
CA ASN A 815 3.57 27.20 -2.23
C ASN A 815 4.25 28.22 -1.30
N LYS A 816 4.03 28.22 0.03
CA LYS A 816 4.63 29.23 0.94
C LYS A 816 6.16 29.21 0.99
N ILE A 817 6.81 28.09 0.71
CA ILE A 817 8.27 27.96 0.68
C ILE A 817 8.79 27.97 -0.76
N LEU A 818 9.75 28.85 -1.06
CA LEU A 818 10.30 29.13 -2.39
C LEU A 818 11.83 29.30 -2.36
N ASP A 819 12.46 29.45 -3.52
CA ASP A 819 13.91 29.65 -3.66
C ASP A 819 14.29 31.13 -3.77
N PHE A 820 14.20 31.84 -2.65
CA PHE A 820 14.61 33.25 -2.57
C PHE A 820 16.14 33.41 -2.63
N GLY A 821 16.91 32.46 -2.10
CA GLY A 821 18.36 32.51 -2.09
C GLY A 821 19.01 31.13 -1.98
N TYR A 822 19.97 30.87 -2.85
CA TYR A 822 20.71 29.60 -2.89
C TYR A 822 21.90 29.66 -1.93
N LEU A 823 21.86 28.84 -0.87
CA LEU A 823 22.97 28.72 0.07
C LEU A 823 24.03 27.77 -0.49
N THR A 824 25.29 28.21 -0.52
CA THR A 824 26.39 27.34 -0.92
C THR A 824 26.74 26.40 0.22
N ALA A 825 26.63 25.09 -0.02
CA ALA A 825 26.92 24.05 0.96
C ALA A 825 27.84 23.00 0.34
N GLY A 826 29.12 22.98 0.71
CA GLY A 826 30.08 22.03 0.13
C GLY A 826 29.70 20.57 0.35
N LEU A 827 28.87 20.27 1.36
CA LEU A 827 28.29 18.94 1.59
C LEU A 827 27.42 18.45 0.41
N ARG A 828 26.73 19.34 -0.32
CA ARG A 828 25.91 18.99 -1.49
C ARG A 828 26.76 18.61 -2.71
N ASP A 829 28.04 18.97 -2.70
CA ASP A 829 29.01 18.67 -3.76
C ASP A 829 30.02 17.58 -3.37
N GLU A 830 30.03 17.16 -2.10
CA GLU A 830 30.99 16.19 -1.56
C GLU A 830 30.72 14.80 -2.13
N LYS A 831 31.73 14.18 -2.75
CA LYS A 831 31.60 12.83 -3.38
C LYS A 831 32.31 11.74 -2.60
N ALA A 832 33.01 12.09 -1.52
CA ALA A 832 33.58 11.10 -0.63
C ALA A 832 32.47 10.27 0.04
N THR A 833 32.64 8.95 0.06
CA THR A 833 31.69 8.05 0.71
C THR A 833 31.70 8.18 2.24
N ALA A 834 32.80 8.69 2.82
CA ALA A 834 32.92 9.05 4.22
C ALA A 834 33.90 10.21 4.37
N ILE A 835 33.66 11.09 5.33
CA ILE A 835 34.48 12.28 5.61
C ILE A 835 34.92 12.32 7.08
N SER A 836 35.94 13.11 7.41
CA SER A 836 36.32 13.34 8.80
C SER A 836 35.35 14.30 9.49
N GLU A 837 35.29 14.26 10.81
CA GLU A 837 34.52 15.25 11.58
C GLU A 837 34.93 16.69 11.29
N ASP A 838 36.23 16.96 11.14
CA ASP A 838 36.72 18.30 10.78
C ASP A 838 36.19 18.75 9.41
N SER A 839 36.18 17.86 8.42
CA SER A 839 35.66 18.16 7.08
C SER A 839 34.15 18.41 7.12
N TYR A 840 33.40 17.63 7.89
CA TYR A 840 31.97 17.85 8.07
C TYR A 840 31.67 19.22 8.72
N ILE A 841 32.42 19.59 9.76
CA ILE A 841 32.28 20.90 10.42
C ILE A 841 32.63 22.03 9.44
N GLN A 842 33.73 21.93 8.68
CA GLN A 842 34.11 22.94 7.69
C GLN A 842 33.01 23.19 6.65
N HIS A 843 32.34 22.14 6.20
CA HIS A 843 31.21 22.28 5.27
C HIS A 843 30.01 23.01 5.90
N LEU A 844 29.70 22.73 7.17
CA LEU A 844 28.64 23.44 7.90
C LEU A 844 29.00 24.91 8.13
N GLU A 845 30.25 25.22 8.48
CA GLU A 845 30.74 26.60 8.61
C GLU A 845 30.63 27.35 7.28
N GLY A 846 30.94 26.71 6.15
CA GLY A 846 30.72 27.27 4.81
C GLY A 846 29.26 27.62 4.55
N GLY A 847 28.34 26.70 4.89
CA GLY A 847 26.89 26.93 4.79
C GLY A 847 26.40 28.08 5.69
N LEU A 848 26.91 28.15 6.92
CA LEU A 848 26.57 29.22 7.88
C LEU A 848 27.03 30.59 7.37
N ASN A 849 28.27 30.67 6.89
CA ASN A 849 28.82 31.89 6.31
C ASN A 849 27.98 32.34 5.10
N SER A 850 27.59 31.42 4.22
CA SER A 850 26.70 31.73 3.10
C SER A 850 25.35 32.27 3.58
N ALA A 851 24.77 31.70 4.63
CA ALA A 851 23.48 32.15 5.16
C ALA A 851 23.59 33.56 5.79
N MET A 852 24.69 33.85 6.48
CA MET A 852 24.97 35.17 7.06
C MET A 852 25.09 36.27 6.00
N GLU A 853 25.61 35.96 4.80
CA GLU A 853 25.63 36.91 3.68
C GLU A 853 24.22 37.34 3.25
N TYR A 854 23.22 36.44 3.37
CA TYR A 854 21.83 36.78 3.09
C TYR A 854 21.18 37.51 4.27
N SER A 855 21.31 37.01 5.50
CA SER A 855 20.66 37.62 6.68
C SER A 855 21.20 39.03 6.98
N TYR A 856 22.48 39.30 6.68
CA TYR A 856 23.10 40.64 6.79
C TYR A 856 22.95 41.51 5.53
N GLY A 857 22.21 41.04 4.52
CA GLY A 857 21.83 41.83 3.36
C GLY A 857 22.93 42.03 2.30
N ARG A 858 24.06 41.33 2.40
CA ARG A 858 25.15 41.37 1.41
C ARG A 858 24.75 40.73 0.08
N LYS A 859 23.72 39.87 0.07
CA LYS A 859 23.15 39.21 -1.13
C LYS A 859 21.78 39.75 -1.56
N ASN A 860 21.36 40.92 -1.08
CA ASN A 860 20.05 41.51 -1.43
C ASN A 860 19.77 41.59 -2.93
N ALA A 861 20.74 42.05 -3.71
CA ALA A 861 20.59 42.14 -5.17
C ALA A 861 20.35 40.76 -5.83
N HIS A 862 20.91 39.69 -5.27
CA HIS A 862 20.65 38.33 -5.75
C HIS A 862 19.23 37.88 -5.38
N MET A 863 18.84 38.03 -4.12
CA MET A 863 17.50 37.66 -3.63
C MET A 863 16.40 38.39 -4.41
N PHE A 864 16.60 39.68 -4.69
CA PHE A 864 15.68 40.47 -5.51
C PHE A 864 15.53 39.92 -6.92
N ARG A 865 16.63 39.60 -7.60
CA ARG A 865 16.59 38.99 -8.94
C ARG A 865 15.90 37.62 -8.95
N SER A 866 16.05 36.82 -7.89
CA SER A 866 15.32 35.56 -7.75
C SER A 866 13.82 35.83 -7.66
N VAL A 867 13.39 36.81 -6.86
CA VAL A 867 11.99 37.23 -6.76
C VAL A 867 11.43 37.71 -8.09
N GLU A 868 12.13 38.61 -8.80
CA GLU A 868 11.71 39.09 -10.12
C GLU A 868 11.56 37.93 -11.12
N ARG A 869 12.49 36.98 -11.10
CA ARG A 869 12.43 35.79 -11.95
C ARG A 869 11.23 34.90 -11.60
N MET A 870 10.95 34.69 -10.31
CA MET A 870 9.81 33.90 -9.86
C MET A 870 8.47 34.55 -10.25
N ILE A 871 8.36 35.88 -10.15
CA ILE A 871 7.18 36.62 -10.62
C ILE A 871 7.04 36.48 -12.15
N GLY A 872 8.13 36.66 -12.89
CA GLY A 872 8.12 36.53 -14.36
C GLY A 872 7.79 35.13 -14.86
N LYS A 873 8.03 34.08 -14.06
CA LYS A 873 7.66 32.69 -14.35
C LYS A 873 6.31 32.27 -13.75
N ASN A 874 5.54 33.19 -13.17
CA ASN A 874 4.29 32.91 -12.44
C ASN A 874 4.42 31.94 -11.24
N VAL A 875 5.64 31.71 -10.73
CA VAL A 875 5.89 30.89 -9.53
C VAL A 875 5.50 31.65 -8.25
N LEU A 876 5.67 32.98 -8.25
CA LEU A 876 5.28 33.86 -7.15
C LEU A 876 4.30 34.92 -7.65
N SER A 877 3.09 34.94 -7.08
CA SER A 877 2.11 35.98 -7.44
C SER A 877 2.57 37.35 -6.96
N THR A 878 2.25 38.38 -7.74
CA THR A 878 2.52 39.79 -7.40
C THR A 878 1.97 40.14 -6.02
N GLU A 879 0.74 39.74 -5.70
CA GLU A 879 0.10 40.01 -4.40
C GLU A 879 0.90 39.39 -3.23
N ARG A 880 1.40 38.17 -3.40
CA ARG A 880 2.20 37.51 -2.36
C ARG A 880 3.59 38.13 -2.25
N ALA A 881 4.20 38.52 -3.36
CA ALA A 881 5.46 39.27 -3.35
C ALA A 881 5.32 40.58 -2.56
N LEU A 882 4.24 41.34 -2.79
CA LEU A 882 3.94 42.56 -2.05
C LEU A 882 3.80 42.31 -0.54
N ARG A 883 3.16 41.20 -0.13
CA ARG A 883 3.08 40.80 1.28
C ARG A 883 4.44 40.46 1.89
N LEU A 884 5.28 39.69 1.19
CA LEU A 884 6.61 39.29 1.67
C LEU A 884 7.55 40.49 1.85
N PHE A 885 7.42 41.50 0.98
CA PHE A 885 8.19 42.75 1.05
C PHE A 885 7.55 43.83 1.93
N GLU A 886 6.33 43.56 2.43
CA GLU A 886 5.51 44.48 3.23
C GLU A 886 5.31 45.84 2.53
N VAL A 887 4.94 45.81 1.25
CA VAL A 887 4.72 47.02 0.43
C VAL A 887 3.41 46.96 -0.34
N LYS A 888 2.91 48.11 -0.78
CA LYS A 888 1.59 48.25 -1.44
C LYS A 888 1.67 48.23 -2.98
N SER A 889 2.83 48.44 -3.56
CA SER A 889 3.02 48.41 -5.02
C SER A 889 4.38 47.81 -5.42
N MET A 890 4.45 47.26 -6.63
CA MET A 890 5.71 46.71 -7.18
C MET A 890 6.80 47.79 -7.32
N GLN A 891 6.39 49.05 -7.49
CA GLN A 891 7.30 50.18 -7.61
C GLN A 891 7.95 50.55 -6.26
N ASP A 892 7.35 50.13 -5.14
CA ASP A 892 7.86 50.28 -3.78
C ASP A 892 8.76 49.12 -3.35
N MET A 893 8.74 47.99 -4.07
CA MET A 893 9.62 46.83 -3.84
C MET A 893 11.10 47.09 -4.20
N LYS A 894 11.48 48.34 -4.52
CA LYS A 894 12.87 48.70 -4.90
C LYS A 894 13.89 47.98 -4.04
N ILE A 895 15.05 47.65 -4.62
CA ILE A 895 16.18 46.93 -4.00
C ILE A 895 16.48 47.41 -2.55
N GLU A 896 16.19 48.67 -2.23
CA GLU A 896 16.28 49.27 -0.90
C GLU A 896 15.47 48.56 0.22
N ARG A 897 14.29 47.97 -0.03
CA ARG A 897 13.48 47.30 1.02
C ARG A 897 14.15 46.06 1.62
N LEU A 898 14.97 45.35 0.85
CA LEU A 898 15.76 44.23 1.40
C LEU A 898 16.83 44.73 2.39
N SER A 899 17.10 46.03 2.50
CA SER A 899 17.97 46.57 3.56
C SER A 899 17.30 46.53 4.94
N ASP A 900 15.99 46.35 4.99
CA ASP A 900 15.23 46.11 6.21
C ASP A 900 15.43 44.65 6.72
N PRO A 901 15.98 44.46 7.93
CA PRO A 901 16.17 43.12 8.50
C PRO A 901 14.88 42.31 8.65
N ALA A 902 13.73 42.94 8.91
CA ALA A 902 12.46 42.24 9.06
C ALA A 902 12.00 41.62 7.74
N VAL A 903 12.12 42.37 6.63
CA VAL A 903 11.79 41.88 5.29
C VAL A 903 12.69 40.72 4.88
N ARG A 904 14.00 40.80 5.16
CA ARG A 904 14.92 39.67 4.91
C ARG A 904 14.55 38.45 5.72
N THR A 905 14.20 38.64 6.99
CA THR A 905 13.76 37.56 7.87
C THR A 905 12.52 36.86 7.30
N ASN A 906 11.53 37.62 6.86
CA ASN A 906 10.33 37.05 6.24
C ASN A 906 10.64 36.22 4.99
N LEU A 907 11.55 36.68 4.13
CA LEU A 907 11.97 35.94 2.94
C LEU A 907 12.75 34.68 3.30
N LEU A 908 13.71 34.76 4.23
CA LEU A 908 14.55 33.64 4.64
C LEU A 908 13.77 32.55 5.39
N MET A 909 12.78 32.93 6.19
CA MET A 909 11.85 31.98 6.83
C MET A 909 10.99 31.20 5.82
N ASN A 910 10.85 31.72 4.60
CA ASN A 910 10.13 31.07 3.50
C ASN A 910 11.09 30.57 2.41
N ASN A 911 12.39 30.47 2.70
CA ASN A 911 13.42 30.05 1.76
C ASN A 911 13.82 28.58 2.00
N ALA A 912 13.56 27.69 1.03
CA ALA A 912 13.79 26.25 1.17
C ALA A 912 15.24 25.91 1.59
N ASP A 913 16.21 26.56 0.95
CA ASP A 913 17.64 26.38 1.28
C ASP A 913 17.99 26.78 2.71
N SER A 914 17.42 27.88 3.21
CA SER A 914 17.67 28.34 4.57
C SER A 914 17.12 27.37 5.60
N LEU A 915 15.94 26.81 5.34
CA LEU A 915 15.31 25.82 6.22
C LEU A 915 16.06 24.48 6.19
N ALA A 916 16.41 23.98 5.01
CA ALA A 916 17.18 22.75 4.88
C ALA A 916 18.55 22.86 5.56
N MET A 917 19.25 24.00 5.42
CA MET A 917 20.55 24.22 6.05
C MET A 917 20.45 24.29 7.57
N LEU A 918 19.52 25.10 8.09
CA LEU A 918 19.32 25.23 9.53
C LEU A 918 18.91 23.89 10.15
N SER A 919 18.18 23.02 9.44
CA SER A 919 17.82 21.69 9.93
C SER A 919 19.02 20.81 10.32
N ILE A 920 20.08 20.83 9.51
CA ILE A 920 21.26 20.02 9.79
C ILE A 920 22.08 20.63 10.92
N MET A 921 22.14 21.96 10.99
CA MET A 921 22.89 22.67 12.03
C MET A 921 22.26 22.51 13.41
N LEU A 922 20.93 22.61 13.51
CA LEU A 922 20.23 22.44 14.78
C LEU A 922 20.27 20.98 15.27
N ALA A 923 20.31 20.02 14.34
CA ALA A 923 20.35 18.60 14.64
C ALA A 923 21.78 17.99 14.57
N GLU A 924 22.83 18.80 14.67
CA GLU A 924 24.21 18.39 14.40
C GLU A 924 24.61 17.11 15.15
N SER A 925 24.30 17.02 16.46
CA SER A 925 24.62 15.85 17.28
C SER A 925 23.94 14.57 16.77
N THR A 926 22.67 14.67 16.38
CA THR A 926 21.85 13.57 15.87
C THR A 926 22.34 13.13 14.49
N VAL A 927 22.70 14.09 13.64
CA VAL A 927 23.25 13.85 12.30
C VAL A 927 24.63 13.18 12.41
N LYS A 928 25.57 13.72 13.20
CA LYS A 928 26.89 13.11 13.43
C LYS A 928 26.78 11.70 13.99
N SER A 929 25.89 11.47 14.95
CA SER A 929 25.64 10.14 15.52
C SER A 929 25.20 9.14 14.45
N SER A 930 24.29 9.55 13.57
CA SER A 930 23.79 8.72 12.47
C SER A 930 24.88 8.44 11.42
N LEU A 931 25.66 9.46 11.04
CA LEU A 931 26.75 9.32 10.08
C LEU A 931 27.87 8.41 10.59
N ARG A 932 28.29 8.54 11.87
CA ARG A 932 29.28 7.65 12.48
C ARG A 932 28.80 6.20 12.50
N ARG A 933 27.53 5.98 12.86
CA ARG A 933 26.91 4.65 12.88
C ARG A 933 26.94 3.98 11.50
N TRP A 934 26.80 4.77 10.43
CA TRP A 934 26.86 4.28 9.05
C TRP A 934 28.27 4.24 8.44
N GLY A 935 29.31 4.57 9.22
CA GLY A 935 30.69 4.66 8.74
C GLY A 935 30.90 5.78 7.70
N LYS A 936 30.04 6.81 7.72
CA LYS A 936 30.06 7.97 6.82
C LYS A 936 30.79 9.17 7.43
N LEU A 937 31.06 9.10 8.74
CA LEU A 937 31.85 10.07 9.48
C LEU A 937 32.83 9.30 10.38
N PHE A 938 34.12 9.64 10.34
CA PHE A 938 35.15 8.97 11.13
C PHE A 938 36.04 9.94 11.91
#